data_AF-A0A2E9C8W8-F1
#
_entry.id   AF-A0A2E9C8W8-F1
#
_cell.length_a   1.000
_cell.length_b   1.000
_cell.length_c   1.000
_cell.angle_alpha   90.00
_cell.angle_beta   90.00
_cell.angle_gamma   90.00
#
_symmetry.space_group_name_H-M   'P 1'
#
loop_
_entity.id
_entity.type
_entity.pdbx_description
1 polymer ?
#
loop_
_entity_poly.entity_id
_entity_poly.type
_entity_poly.pdbx_seq_one_letter_code
_entity_poly.pdbx_strand_id
1 'polypeptide(L)'
;MSDKCEVTGLSQENVSKFQYLHSYLTGALEISEPSSDVLAGFVKPLQNTISSHSIHNSEIKRKESLFNHLKKSVASKFAGSKLSAFGSAESGLSLKGGDFDLCLQIPDANEKKVLKKIGGMLRGQGMEDVQIITGAKVPIVKFIDPRSGLHVDISINNTLALHNTRLLSSYASADSRVKELAICVKHWALHRNVSDSVNGTLSSYAWSILVISHLQEQGVVANLQSGDDRVVIELDDSDFDITINEENKPEVNSDANITNLLLSFFTNLATRDWENSVVSIRNGGSISRKEKGWKNENPSALDILNSEKEHPPRMGEHHLAIEDPFDQDHDLCRVVRPEGELRIRDELLRAAVLLGNGSTWKEICETVDSERLKNLEPVDIFHDLRDKSTESVQSMLEKTRGEMDALDRRIDALESERQSNLRMARAMRGIIEETSDLRKEHKSTIVGIKGRNTEIDDIKKKRDKINSDVILPIHMIEDELSKVYKRLTEELDIHRVPSLKKEKEQFSWFMELQAMHGKAREASELHQKFIELVTLQKEEIKKLKIYETQHDDATSKLLEQEPLLKDKNINSKEVGSYDRRVQNIQKALRQRRGEMHKLRREAGRLDAWLRKKSNPQQGNRNRGKRKGGKGNRKQESSGPMTLGDISGLLSGMSSEPSAKRTRKVSSKKAGMRKMGNLSAHRGSRGQLKKKD
;
A
#
# COMPACT_ATOMS: atom_id res chain seq x y z
N MET A 1 -18.64 10.17 54.51
CA MET A 1 -19.93 9.71 53.95
C MET A 1 -19.72 9.72 52.45
N SER A 2 -20.06 8.64 51.74
CA SER A 2 -19.75 8.59 50.30
C SER A 2 -20.58 9.66 49.58
N ASP A 3 -19.92 10.59 48.87
CA ASP A 3 -20.54 11.61 48.00
C ASP A 3 -21.20 11.01 46.73
N LYS A 4 -21.67 9.76 46.82
CA LYS A 4 -22.26 8.98 45.74
C LYS A 4 -23.74 8.74 46.04
N CYS A 5 -24.59 8.85 45.02
CA CYS A 5 -26.02 8.58 45.15
C CYS A 5 -26.27 7.10 45.49
N GLU A 6 -27.18 6.82 46.43
CA GLU A 6 -27.54 5.47 46.84
C GLU A 6 -28.25 4.65 45.73
N VAL A 7 -28.97 5.32 44.84
CA VAL A 7 -29.74 4.66 43.76
C VAL A 7 -28.90 4.42 42.52
N THR A 8 -28.14 5.41 42.06
CA THR A 8 -27.39 5.33 40.79
C THR A 8 -25.89 5.09 40.98
N GLY A 9 -25.36 5.22 42.19
CA GLY A 9 -23.92 5.14 42.50
C GLY A 9 -23.08 6.32 41.98
N LEU A 10 -23.69 7.26 41.26
CA LEU A 10 -23.00 8.39 40.62
C LEU A 10 -22.46 9.37 41.67
N SER A 11 -21.27 9.91 41.43
CA SER A 11 -20.73 11.05 42.18
C SER A 11 -21.52 12.33 41.91
N GLN A 12 -21.43 13.31 42.80
CA GLN A 12 -22.10 14.61 42.62
C GLN A 12 -21.78 15.29 41.27
N GLU A 13 -20.53 15.19 40.80
CA GLU A 13 -20.12 15.70 39.48
C GLU A 13 -20.83 14.96 38.33
N ASN A 14 -20.94 13.63 38.41
CA ASN A 14 -21.60 12.84 37.39
C ASN A 14 -23.13 12.99 37.43
N VAL A 15 -23.72 13.26 38.61
CA VAL A 15 -25.13 13.63 38.74
C VAL A 15 -25.40 14.95 38.02
N SER A 16 -24.53 15.95 38.14
CA SER A 16 -24.66 17.19 37.37
C SER A 16 -24.50 16.99 35.86
N LYS A 17 -23.65 16.05 35.44
CA LYS A 17 -23.45 15.73 34.01
C LYS A 17 -24.61 14.96 33.39
N PHE A 18 -25.24 14.06 34.14
CA PHE A 18 -26.32 13.18 33.68
C PHE A 18 -27.61 13.43 34.48
N GLN A 19 -27.98 14.71 34.62
CA GLN A 19 -29.05 15.16 35.50
C GLN A 19 -30.41 14.52 35.14
N TYR A 20 -30.75 14.42 33.85
CA TYR A 20 -32.05 13.92 33.42
C TYR A 20 -32.12 12.40 33.58
N LEU A 21 -31.04 11.69 33.22
CA LEU A 21 -30.93 10.25 33.43
C LEU A 21 -30.99 9.91 34.92
N HIS A 22 -30.29 10.66 35.76
CA HIS A 22 -30.31 10.46 37.21
C HIS A 22 -31.72 10.65 37.79
N SER A 23 -32.40 11.74 37.44
CA SER A 23 -33.78 12.00 37.88
C SER A 23 -34.76 10.94 37.38
N TYR A 24 -34.56 10.42 36.17
CA TYR A 24 -35.39 9.34 35.63
C TYR A 24 -35.19 8.02 36.40
N LEU A 25 -33.94 7.61 36.62
CA LEU A 25 -33.62 6.37 37.35
C LEU A 25 -34.04 6.41 38.82
N THR A 26 -34.13 7.61 39.41
CA THR A 26 -34.63 7.82 40.79
C THR A 26 -36.15 7.99 40.86
N GLY A 27 -36.84 7.98 39.72
CA GLY A 27 -38.30 8.17 39.66
C GLY A 27 -38.76 9.61 39.90
N ALA A 28 -37.86 10.59 39.88
CA ALA A 28 -38.15 12.01 40.12
C ALA A 28 -38.44 12.81 38.83
N LEU A 29 -38.33 12.19 37.65
CA LEU A 29 -38.57 12.83 36.36
C LEU A 29 -39.94 12.47 35.79
N GLU A 30 -40.77 13.48 35.57
CA GLU A 30 -42.02 13.35 34.80
C GLU A 30 -41.85 13.94 33.40
N ILE A 31 -42.26 13.19 32.38
CA ILE A 31 -42.31 13.66 30.99
C ILE A 31 -43.74 14.12 30.72
N SER A 32 -43.94 15.42 30.56
CA SER A 32 -45.24 16.03 30.28
C SER A 32 -45.60 15.92 28.80
N GLU A 33 -46.86 15.65 28.50
CA GLU A 33 -47.38 15.80 27.15
C GLU A 33 -47.68 17.29 26.88
N PRO A 34 -47.05 17.89 25.86
CA PRO A 34 -47.24 19.30 25.55
C PRO A 34 -48.64 19.54 24.95
N SER A 35 -49.19 20.74 25.18
CA SER A 35 -50.45 21.13 24.55
C SER A 35 -50.31 21.29 23.02
N SER A 36 -51.42 21.19 22.29
CA SER A 36 -51.43 21.35 20.83
C SER A 36 -50.86 22.71 20.36
N ASP A 37 -51.03 23.77 21.17
CA ASP A 37 -50.51 25.11 20.85
C ASP A 37 -48.98 25.16 20.92
N VAL A 38 -48.40 24.46 21.91
CA VAL A 38 -46.95 24.31 22.05
C VAL A 38 -46.39 23.55 20.85
N LEU A 39 -47.03 22.47 20.44
CA LEU A 39 -46.65 21.67 19.26
C LEU A 39 -46.71 22.49 17.95
N ALA A 40 -47.71 23.36 17.80
CA ALA A 40 -47.81 24.26 16.65
C ALA A 40 -46.61 25.23 16.56
N GLY A 41 -46.06 25.65 17.71
CA GLY A 41 -44.89 26.52 17.79
C GLY A 41 -43.61 25.93 17.19
N PHE A 42 -43.49 24.60 17.13
CA PHE A 42 -42.31 23.91 16.59
C PHE A 42 -42.32 23.74 15.08
N VAL A 43 -43.48 23.84 14.42
CA VAL A 43 -43.60 23.58 12.97
C VAL A 43 -42.64 24.45 12.16
N LYS A 44 -42.62 25.76 12.42
CA LYS A 44 -41.77 26.72 11.69
C LYS A 44 -40.26 26.52 11.98
N PRO A 45 -39.80 26.40 13.23
CA PRO A 45 -38.40 26.03 13.52
C PRO A 45 -37.93 24.73 12.86
N LEU A 46 -38.76 23.69 12.86
CA LEU A 46 -38.42 22.41 12.22
C LEU A 46 -38.33 22.55 10.70
N GLN A 47 -39.30 23.22 10.07
CA GLN A 47 -39.25 23.52 8.63
C GLN A 47 -38.02 24.35 8.25
N ASN A 48 -37.61 25.31 9.08
CA ASN A 48 -36.38 26.08 8.86
C ASN A 48 -35.14 25.19 8.92
N THR A 49 -35.09 24.25 9.87
CA THR A 49 -33.99 23.28 9.99
C THR A 49 -33.92 22.39 8.75
N ILE A 50 -35.05 21.81 8.34
CA ILE A 50 -35.17 20.98 7.12
C ILE A 50 -34.72 21.77 5.89
N SER A 51 -35.20 23.00 5.73
CA SER A 51 -34.86 23.86 4.60
C SER A 51 -33.37 24.26 4.58
N SER A 52 -32.78 24.51 5.75
CA SER A 52 -31.36 24.88 5.87
C SER A 52 -30.40 23.76 5.44
N HIS A 53 -30.83 22.51 5.61
CA HIS A 53 -30.08 21.32 5.19
C HIS A 53 -30.45 20.82 3.78
N SER A 54 -31.34 21.52 3.07
CA SER A 54 -31.63 21.19 1.68
C SER A 54 -30.36 21.34 0.82
N ILE A 55 -29.99 20.28 0.10
CA ILE A 55 -28.78 20.25 -0.71
C ILE A 55 -28.99 21.16 -1.92
N HIS A 56 -28.16 22.19 -2.05
CA HIS A 56 -28.25 23.11 -3.18
C HIS A 56 -27.77 22.44 -4.48
N ASN A 57 -28.40 22.75 -5.61
CA ASN A 57 -28.06 22.20 -6.94
C ASN A 57 -26.57 22.36 -7.33
N SER A 58 -25.86 23.33 -6.74
CA SER A 58 -24.43 23.54 -6.96
C SER A 58 -23.55 22.50 -6.25
N GLU A 59 -23.98 21.97 -5.11
CA GLU A 59 -23.29 20.88 -4.39
C GLU A 59 -23.46 19.55 -5.13
N ILE A 60 -24.68 19.25 -5.59
CA ILE A 60 -24.97 18.07 -6.41
C ILE A 60 -24.06 18.02 -7.65
N LYS A 61 -23.98 19.13 -8.40
CA LYS A 61 -23.10 19.24 -9.57
C LYS A 61 -21.61 19.08 -9.23
N ARG A 62 -21.18 19.56 -8.06
CA ARG A 62 -19.80 19.38 -7.58
C ARG A 62 -19.51 17.90 -7.31
N LYS A 63 -20.40 17.22 -6.57
CA LYS A 63 -20.31 15.77 -6.29
C LYS A 63 -20.31 14.94 -7.57
N GLU A 64 -21.23 15.20 -8.50
CA GLU A 64 -21.30 14.51 -9.80
C GLU A 64 -20.04 14.71 -10.65
N SER A 65 -19.51 15.94 -10.71
CA SER A 65 -18.28 16.22 -11.45
C SER A 65 -17.08 15.49 -10.85
N LEU A 66 -16.98 15.43 -9.52
CA LEU A 66 -15.93 14.71 -8.81
C LEU A 66 -16.05 13.20 -9.01
N PHE A 67 -17.27 12.65 -8.87
CA PHE A 67 -17.56 11.25 -9.12
C PHE A 67 -17.14 10.81 -10.51
N ASN A 68 -17.52 11.57 -11.54
CA ASN A 68 -17.14 11.27 -12.93
C ASN A 68 -15.63 11.33 -13.17
N HIS A 69 -14.92 12.26 -12.51
CA HIS A 69 -13.46 12.35 -12.57
C HIS A 69 -12.80 11.13 -11.91
N LEU A 70 -13.24 10.76 -10.71
CA LEU A 70 -12.73 9.59 -9.98
C LEU A 70 -13.03 8.30 -10.73
N LYS A 71 -14.24 8.13 -11.25
CA LYS A 71 -14.65 6.95 -12.05
C LYS A 71 -13.73 6.74 -13.24
N LYS A 72 -13.43 7.78 -14.02
CA LYS A 72 -12.49 7.71 -15.15
C LYS A 72 -11.06 7.39 -14.69
N SER A 73 -10.63 8.03 -13.60
CA SER A 73 -9.28 7.85 -13.05
C SER A 73 -9.04 6.41 -12.59
N VAL A 74 -10.03 5.83 -11.90
CA VAL A 74 -9.97 4.47 -11.37
C VAL A 74 -10.07 3.45 -12.51
N ALA A 75 -11.02 3.63 -13.45
CA ALA A 75 -11.17 2.75 -14.61
C ALA A 75 -9.89 2.70 -15.48
N SER A 76 -9.13 3.80 -15.55
CA SER A 76 -7.85 3.83 -16.28
C SER A 76 -6.75 2.95 -15.65
N LYS A 77 -6.86 2.63 -14.36
CA LYS A 77 -5.85 1.88 -13.59
C LYS A 77 -6.26 0.45 -13.26
N PHE A 78 -7.56 0.22 -13.12
CA PHE A 78 -8.13 -1.06 -12.70
C PHE A 78 -9.20 -1.46 -13.71
N ALA A 79 -8.85 -2.39 -14.60
CA ALA A 79 -9.82 -2.95 -15.55
C ALA A 79 -10.91 -3.72 -14.79
N GLY A 80 -12.16 -3.65 -15.26
CA GLY A 80 -13.30 -4.32 -14.61
C GLY A 80 -13.76 -3.68 -13.29
N SER A 81 -13.20 -2.55 -12.88
CA SER A 81 -13.59 -1.90 -11.62
C SER A 81 -14.91 -1.13 -11.75
N LYS A 82 -15.74 -1.15 -10.71
CA LYS A 82 -16.97 -0.37 -10.61
C LYS A 82 -16.91 0.55 -9.40
N LEU A 83 -17.02 1.86 -9.65
CA LEU A 83 -17.11 2.88 -8.60
C LEU A 83 -18.57 3.28 -8.43
N SER A 84 -19.07 3.20 -7.20
CA SER A 84 -20.43 3.58 -6.81
C SER A 84 -20.39 4.51 -5.61
N ALA A 85 -21.28 5.51 -5.57
CA ALA A 85 -21.49 6.32 -4.38
C ALA A 85 -22.41 5.59 -3.40
N PHE A 86 -22.21 5.82 -2.11
CA PHE A 86 -23.06 5.28 -1.05
C PHE A 86 -23.17 6.25 0.13
N GLY A 87 -23.80 5.81 1.21
CA GLY A 87 -23.81 6.50 2.48
C GLY A 87 -24.87 7.59 2.56
N SER A 88 -24.67 8.49 3.52
CA SER A 88 -25.69 9.45 3.93
C SER A 88 -26.14 10.37 2.77
N ALA A 89 -25.21 10.77 1.89
CA ALA A 89 -25.50 11.64 0.76
C ALA A 89 -26.42 11.00 -0.29
N GLU A 90 -26.24 9.71 -0.57
CA GLU A 90 -27.03 8.98 -1.57
C GLU A 90 -28.35 8.48 -0.99
N SER A 91 -28.42 8.21 0.34
CA SER A 91 -29.67 7.83 1.01
C SER A 91 -30.72 8.96 1.06
N GLY A 92 -30.32 10.20 0.79
CA GLY A 92 -31.19 11.38 0.93
C GLY A 92 -31.43 11.84 2.39
N LEU A 93 -30.86 11.14 3.38
CA LEU A 93 -31.02 11.40 4.83
C LEU A 93 -29.81 12.13 5.46
N SER A 94 -28.92 12.72 4.65
CA SER A 94 -27.73 13.44 5.16
C SER A 94 -28.05 14.87 5.58
N LEU A 95 -27.33 15.34 6.60
CA LEU A 95 -27.15 16.77 6.83
C LEU A 95 -26.25 17.37 5.73
N LYS A 96 -26.38 18.68 5.52
CA LYS A 96 -25.48 19.45 4.65
C LYS A 96 -24.03 19.33 5.15
N GLY A 97 -23.08 19.23 4.21
CA GLY A 97 -21.65 19.17 4.53
C GLY A 97 -21.11 17.77 4.86
N GLY A 98 -21.94 16.71 4.78
CA GLY A 98 -21.48 15.34 5.00
C GLY A 98 -20.45 14.85 3.97
N ASP A 99 -19.60 13.93 4.42
CA ASP A 99 -18.57 13.25 3.62
C ASP A 99 -19.16 12.59 2.36
N PHE A 100 -18.33 12.45 1.32
CA PHE A 100 -18.70 11.78 0.09
C PHE A 100 -18.15 10.35 0.07
N ASP A 101 -18.98 9.40 0.47
CA ASP A 101 -18.63 7.98 0.56
C ASP A 101 -18.73 7.28 -0.80
N LEU A 102 -17.65 6.60 -1.19
CA LEU A 102 -17.54 5.89 -2.47
C LEU A 102 -17.04 4.45 -2.23
N CYS A 103 -17.69 3.49 -2.87
CA CYS A 103 -17.29 2.09 -2.85
C CYS A 103 -16.69 1.73 -4.21
N LEU A 104 -15.47 1.21 -4.18
CA LEU A 104 -14.80 0.67 -5.34
C LEU A 104 -14.84 -0.86 -5.32
N GLN A 105 -15.60 -1.42 -6.25
CA GLN A 105 -15.72 -2.86 -6.44
C GLN A 105 -14.67 -3.34 -7.45
N ILE A 106 -13.82 -4.27 -7.03
CA ILE A 106 -12.81 -4.93 -7.88
C ILE A 106 -12.82 -6.43 -7.56
N PRO A 107 -13.12 -7.30 -8.55
CA PRO A 107 -13.02 -8.76 -8.36
C PRO A 107 -11.60 -9.21 -8.01
N ASP A 108 -11.48 -10.21 -7.13
CA ASP A 108 -10.22 -10.90 -6.76
C ASP A 108 -9.06 -10.00 -6.33
N ALA A 109 -9.38 -8.83 -5.76
CA ALA A 109 -8.40 -7.81 -5.48
C ALA A 109 -7.86 -7.87 -4.04
N ASN A 110 -6.54 -7.81 -3.89
CA ASN A 110 -5.93 -7.54 -2.59
C ASN A 110 -6.18 -6.07 -2.19
N GLU A 111 -7.18 -5.84 -1.34
CA GLU A 111 -7.67 -4.53 -0.92
C GLU A 111 -6.55 -3.60 -0.44
N LYS A 112 -5.64 -4.10 0.41
CA LYS A 112 -4.51 -3.32 0.96
C LYS A 112 -3.57 -2.84 -0.14
N LYS A 113 -3.28 -3.67 -1.14
CA LYS A 113 -2.45 -3.28 -2.30
C LYS A 113 -3.18 -2.29 -3.19
N VAL A 114 -4.48 -2.46 -3.40
CA VAL A 114 -5.31 -1.54 -4.19
C VAL A 114 -5.39 -0.16 -3.53
N LEU A 115 -5.69 -0.08 -2.25
CA LEU A 115 -5.74 1.19 -1.50
C LEU A 115 -4.41 1.94 -1.54
N LYS A 116 -3.28 1.24 -1.43
CA LYS A 116 -1.95 1.86 -1.59
C LYS A 116 -1.75 2.46 -2.98
N LYS A 117 -2.18 1.75 -4.04
CA LYS A 117 -2.13 2.25 -5.42
C LYS A 117 -3.06 3.45 -5.63
N ILE A 118 -4.27 3.41 -5.06
CA ILE A 118 -5.24 4.52 -5.11
C ILE A 118 -4.70 5.73 -4.37
N GLY A 119 -4.20 5.58 -3.15
CA GLY A 119 -3.60 6.70 -2.41
C GLY A 119 -2.43 7.33 -3.17
N GLY A 120 -1.58 6.52 -3.82
CA GLY A 120 -0.52 7.03 -4.71
C GLY A 120 -1.06 7.77 -5.95
N MET A 121 -2.17 7.28 -6.54
CA MET A 121 -2.86 7.96 -7.64
C MET A 121 -3.44 9.30 -7.21
N LEU A 122 -4.18 9.34 -6.10
CA LEU A 122 -4.84 10.54 -5.58
C LEU A 122 -3.82 11.63 -5.25
N ARG A 123 -2.71 11.27 -4.59
CA ARG A 123 -1.57 12.18 -4.38
C ARG A 123 -1.00 12.71 -5.70
N GLY A 124 -0.88 11.84 -6.71
CA GLY A 124 -0.40 12.20 -8.05
C GLY A 124 -1.34 13.14 -8.81
N GLN A 125 -2.66 13.08 -8.54
CA GLN A 125 -3.66 14.01 -9.06
C GLN A 125 -3.76 15.30 -8.23
N GLY A 126 -2.99 15.38 -7.14
CA GLY A 126 -2.92 16.52 -6.24
C GLY A 126 -4.10 16.60 -5.27
N MET A 127 -4.78 15.50 -4.94
CA MET A 127 -5.73 15.49 -3.82
C MET A 127 -5.01 15.78 -2.50
N GLU A 128 -5.71 16.40 -1.55
CA GLU A 128 -5.15 16.85 -0.27
C GLU A 128 -5.51 15.87 0.85
N ASP A 129 -4.73 15.88 1.93
CA ASP A 129 -4.91 15.05 3.13
C ASP A 129 -5.22 13.57 2.86
N VAL A 130 -4.52 12.99 1.88
CA VAL A 130 -4.69 11.57 1.53
C VAL A 130 -4.18 10.69 2.67
N GLN A 131 -5.10 10.03 3.37
CA GLN A 131 -4.84 9.09 4.46
C GLN A 131 -5.31 7.68 4.07
N ILE A 132 -4.49 6.67 4.32
CA ILE A 132 -4.77 5.28 3.97
C ILE A 132 -4.94 4.48 5.27
N ILE A 133 -6.16 4.05 5.55
CA ILE A 133 -6.53 3.34 6.78
C ILE A 133 -6.77 1.87 6.42
N THR A 134 -5.84 1.00 6.80
CA THR A 134 -5.86 -0.44 6.43
C THR A 134 -6.03 -1.39 7.62
N GLY A 135 -6.08 -0.86 8.84
CA GLY A 135 -6.22 -1.64 10.07
C GLY A 135 -7.66 -1.84 10.56
N ALA A 136 -8.65 -1.20 9.92
CA ALA A 136 -10.06 -1.33 10.27
C ALA A 136 -10.72 -2.53 9.57
N LYS A 137 -11.90 -2.97 10.06
CA LYS A 137 -12.73 -4.03 9.44
C LYS A 137 -12.97 -3.74 7.96
N VAL A 138 -13.26 -2.48 7.62
CA VAL A 138 -13.38 -1.99 6.25
C VAL A 138 -12.21 -1.04 5.96
N PRO A 139 -11.23 -1.45 5.13
CA PRO A 139 -10.13 -0.59 4.71
C PRO A 139 -10.60 0.58 3.82
N ILE A 140 -10.15 1.81 4.12
CA ILE A 140 -10.58 3.03 3.42
C ILE A 140 -9.41 3.96 3.10
N VAL A 141 -9.57 4.78 2.06
CA VAL A 141 -8.73 5.95 1.79
C VAL A 141 -9.56 7.21 1.96
N LYS A 142 -9.15 8.08 2.90
CA LYS A 142 -9.74 9.40 3.12
C LYS A 142 -8.92 10.46 2.40
N PHE A 143 -9.56 11.45 1.79
CA PHE A 143 -8.88 12.59 1.17
C PHE A 143 -9.83 13.77 0.98
N ILE A 144 -9.26 14.93 0.68
CA ILE A 144 -10.02 16.14 0.33
C ILE A 144 -9.80 16.44 -1.15
N ASP A 145 -10.89 16.67 -1.88
CA ASP A 145 -10.81 17.28 -3.21
C ASP A 145 -10.73 18.80 -3.08
N PRO A 146 -9.56 19.42 -3.31
CA PRO A 146 -9.39 20.86 -3.12
C PRO A 146 -10.20 21.71 -4.11
N ARG A 147 -10.72 21.11 -5.19
CA ARG A 147 -11.57 21.85 -6.15
C ARG A 147 -12.99 22.03 -5.63
N SER A 148 -13.56 20.98 -5.05
CA SER A 148 -14.94 21.01 -4.54
C SER A 148 -15.03 21.36 -3.05
N GLY A 149 -13.93 21.20 -2.30
CA GLY A 149 -13.87 21.30 -0.85
C GLY A 149 -14.49 20.08 -0.15
N LEU A 150 -14.75 18.99 -0.89
CA LEU A 150 -15.43 17.81 -0.35
C LEU A 150 -14.42 16.86 0.29
N HIS A 151 -14.77 16.39 1.48
CA HIS A 151 -14.16 15.22 2.11
C HIS A 151 -14.70 13.95 1.43
N VAL A 152 -13.80 13.03 1.07
CA VAL A 152 -14.14 11.83 0.31
C VAL A 152 -13.49 10.61 0.95
N ASP A 153 -14.31 9.58 1.17
CA ASP A 153 -13.88 8.30 1.70
C ASP A 153 -14.10 7.23 0.62
N ILE A 154 -13.03 6.53 0.20
CA ILE A 154 -13.11 5.40 -0.74
C ILE A 154 -12.86 4.10 0.01
N SER A 155 -13.88 3.23 0.08
CA SER A 155 -13.78 1.84 0.54
C SER A 155 -13.60 0.88 -0.62
N ILE A 156 -13.03 -0.31 -0.36
CA ILE A 156 -12.94 -1.40 -1.35
C ILE A 156 -13.96 -2.46 -0.98
N ASN A 157 -14.70 -2.95 -1.98
CA ASN A 157 -15.62 -4.09 -1.85
C ASN A 157 -16.62 -4.03 -0.69
N ASN A 158 -16.96 -2.84 -0.17
CA ASN A 158 -18.01 -2.66 0.82
C ASN A 158 -19.41 -2.70 0.17
N THR A 159 -19.78 -3.87 -0.33
CA THR A 159 -21.02 -4.15 -1.05
C THR A 159 -22.25 -3.98 -0.15
N LEU A 160 -22.21 -4.45 1.09
CA LEU A 160 -23.33 -4.32 2.03
C LEU A 160 -23.71 -2.86 2.26
N ALA A 161 -22.74 -1.94 2.35
CA ALA A 161 -23.03 -0.52 2.50
C ALA A 161 -23.80 0.08 1.31
N LEU A 162 -23.61 -0.45 0.09
CA LEU A 162 -24.40 -0.05 -1.08
C LEU A 162 -25.85 -0.48 -0.94
N HIS A 163 -26.10 -1.71 -0.47
CA HIS A 163 -27.44 -2.21 -0.22
C HIS A 163 -28.11 -1.45 0.93
N ASN A 164 -27.41 -1.21 2.04
CA ASN A 164 -27.90 -0.40 3.16
C ASN A 164 -28.31 1.00 2.71
N THR A 165 -27.49 1.62 1.87
CA THR A 165 -27.80 2.94 1.30
C THR A 165 -29.05 2.90 0.43
N ARG A 166 -29.20 1.85 -0.40
CA ARG A 166 -30.39 1.66 -1.23
C ARG A 166 -31.63 1.49 -0.35
N LEU A 167 -31.58 0.64 0.67
CA LEU A 167 -32.69 0.42 1.60
C LEU A 167 -33.13 1.74 2.27
N LEU A 168 -32.19 2.51 2.81
CA LEU A 168 -32.49 3.83 3.38
C LEU A 168 -33.10 4.79 2.35
N SER A 169 -32.61 4.78 1.11
CA SER A 169 -33.17 5.60 0.02
C SER A 169 -34.60 5.18 -0.34
N SER A 170 -34.90 3.87 -0.33
CA SER A 170 -36.24 3.36 -0.59
C SER A 170 -37.19 3.80 0.53
N TYR A 171 -36.78 3.73 1.81
CA TYR A 171 -37.54 4.32 2.92
C TYR A 171 -37.76 5.83 2.77
N ALA A 172 -36.70 6.57 2.42
CA ALA A 172 -36.80 8.02 2.21
C ALA A 172 -37.72 8.41 1.05
N SER A 173 -37.90 7.52 0.07
CA SER A 173 -38.79 7.70 -1.08
C SER A 173 -40.23 7.25 -0.80
N ALA A 174 -40.42 6.37 0.18
CA ALA A 174 -41.73 5.85 0.56
C ALA A 174 -42.62 6.94 1.19
N ASP A 175 -42.06 7.79 2.07
CA ASP A 175 -42.76 8.92 2.69
C ASP A 175 -41.80 10.09 2.96
N SER A 176 -42.22 11.33 2.66
CA SER A 176 -41.38 12.53 2.83
C SER A 176 -41.00 12.79 4.28
N ARG A 177 -41.84 12.39 5.24
CA ARG A 177 -41.64 12.58 6.69
C ARG A 177 -40.43 11.79 7.20
N VAL A 178 -40.04 10.71 6.52
CA VAL A 178 -38.81 9.96 6.84
C VAL A 178 -37.60 10.86 6.75
N LYS A 179 -37.49 11.59 5.62
CA LYS A 179 -36.38 12.51 5.39
C LYS A 179 -36.42 13.69 6.35
N GLU A 180 -37.60 14.27 6.55
CA GLU A 180 -37.80 15.42 7.40
C GLU A 180 -37.43 15.13 8.86
N LEU A 181 -37.94 14.02 9.41
CA LEU A 181 -37.64 13.59 10.78
C LEU A 181 -36.17 13.21 10.93
N ALA A 182 -35.60 12.48 9.97
CA ALA A 182 -34.18 12.11 10.00
C ALA A 182 -33.27 13.34 10.01
N ILE A 183 -33.58 14.40 9.26
CA ILE A 183 -32.80 15.64 9.28
C ILE A 183 -32.88 16.30 10.66
N CYS A 184 -34.09 16.42 11.25
CA CYS A 184 -34.27 17.03 12.56
C CYS A 184 -33.53 16.26 13.68
N VAL A 185 -33.68 14.93 13.72
CA VAL A 185 -33.01 14.08 14.70
C VAL A 185 -31.49 14.13 14.52
N LYS A 186 -30.98 14.05 13.29
CA LYS A 186 -29.54 14.09 13.04
C LYS A 186 -28.94 15.44 13.36
N HIS A 187 -29.65 16.54 13.08
CA HIS A 187 -29.23 17.89 13.46
C HIS A 187 -29.09 17.97 14.99
N TRP A 188 -30.12 17.55 15.73
CA TRP A 188 -30.06 17.47 17.19
C TRP A 188 -28.88 16.61 17.66
N ALA A 189 -28.74 15.38 17.13
CA ALA A 189 -27.70 14.44 17.54
C ALA A 189 -26.29 14.98 17.28
N LEU A 190 -26.13 15.71 16.16
CA LEU A 190 -24.89 16.41 15.85
C LEU A 190 -24.61 17.50 16.88
N HIS A 191 -25.54 18.42 17.16
CA HIS A 191 -25.30 19.54 18.08
C HIS A 191 -25.11 19.09 19.54
N ARG A 192 -25.75 17.99 19.95
CA ARG A 192 -25.64 17.40 21.29
C ARG A 192 -24.50 16.40 21.46
N ASN A 193 -23.66 16.22 20.44
CA ASN A 193 -22.49 15.34 20.47
C ASN A 193 -22.84 13.87 20.81
N VAL A 194 -23.91 13.36 20.20
CA VAL A 194 -24.36 11.97 20.32
C VAL A 194 -24.35 11.23 18.98
N SER A 195 -23.70 11.80 17.96
CA SER A 195 -23.56 11.25 16.60
C SER A 195 -22.11 11.05 16.15
N ASP A 196 -21.19 10.82 17.08
CA ASP A 196 -19.74 10.63 16.85
C ASP A 196 -19.28 9.22 17.27
N SER A 197 -19.32 8.31 16.31
CA SER A 197 -18.92 6.91 16.52
C SER A 197 -17.44 6.71 16.85
N VAL A 198 -16.57 7.65 16.45
CA VAL A 198 -15.12 7.55 16.75
C VAL A 198 -14.89 7.79 18.24
N ASN A 199 -15.64 8.74 18.81
CA ASN A 199 -15.59 9.09 20.23
C ASN A 199 -16.56 8.28 21.10
N GLY A 200 -17.17 7.23 20.55
CA GLY A 200 -17.94 6.26 21.34
C GLY A 200 -19.41 6.57 21.52
N THR A 201 -20.05 7.25 20.57
CA THR A 201 -21.52 7.43 20.52
C THR A 201 -22.09 6.77 19.25
N LEU A 202 -23.38 6.95 18.95
CA LEU A 202 -24.02 6.33 17.79
C LEU A 202 -23.51 6.91 16.48
N SER A 203 -23.50 6.08 15.43
CA SER A 203 -23.21 6.54 14.08
C SER A 203 -24.41 7.26 13.45
N SER A 204 -24.14 8.05 12.42
CA SER A 204 -25.19 8.70 11.60
C SER A 204 -26.17 7.67 10.98
N TYR A 205 -25.67 6.47 10.70
CA TYR A 205 -26.44 5.35 10.18
C TYR A 205 -27.37 4.76 11.25
N ALA A 206 -26.87 4.53 12.47
CA ALA A 206 -27.68 4.03 13.59
C ALA A 206 -28.85 4.97 13.90
N TRP A 207 -28.62 6.30 13.90
CA TRP A 207 -29.71 7.28 14.05
C TRP A 207 -30.76 7.21 12.93
N SER A 208 -30.35 6.94 11.69
CA SER A 208 -31.30 6.74 10.58
C SER A 208 -32.12 5.45 10.76
N ILE A 209 -31.51 4.36 11.26
CA ILE A 209 -32.22 3.11 11.59
C ILE A 209 -33.23 3.33 12.71
N LEU A 210 -32.86 4.04 13.77
CA LEU A 210 -33.77 4.39 14.88
C LEU A 210 -34.98 5.21 14.40
N VAL A 211 -34.76 6.19 13.51
CA VAL A 211 -35.84 6.99 12.92
C VAL A 211 -36.77 6.10 12.09
N ILE A 212 -36.25 5.22 11.25
CA ILE A 212 -37.08 4.31 10.44
C ILE A 212 -37.85 3.34 11.34
N SER A 213 -37.21 2.76 12.36
CA SER A 213 -37.88 1.88 13.32
C SER A 213 -39.04 2.57 14.02
N HIS A 214 -38.83 3.81 14.47
CA HIS A 214 -39.91 4.60 15.07
C HIS A 214 -41.05 4.85 14.07
N LEU A 215 -40.73 5.21 12.82
CA LEU A 215 -41.74 5.46 11.79
C LEU A 215 -42.49 4.19 11.36
N GLN A 216 -41.87 3.00 11.44
CA GLN A 216 -42.56 1.72 11.29
C GLN A 216 -43.54 1.49 12.44
N GLU A 217 -43.09 1.67 13.69
CA GLU A 217 -43.92 1.53 14.90
C GLU A 217 -45.10 2.53 14.91
N GLN A 218 -44.94 3.71 14.32
CA GLN A 218 -46.00 4.72 14.16
C GLN A 218 -46.90 4.51 12.94
N GLY A 219 -46.68 3.46 12.12
CA GLY A 219 -47.48 3.22 10.91
C GLY A 219 -47.30 4.32 9.84
N VAL A 220 -46.13 4.92 9.74
CA VAL A 220 -45.81 5.88 8.67
C VAL A 220 -45.19 5.17 7.46
N VAL A 221 -44.36 4.15 7.71
CA VAL A 221 -43.74 3.34 6.65
C VAL A 221 -43.89 1.85 6.93
N ALA A 222 -43.95 1.05 5.85
CA ALA A 222 -44.04 -0.41 5.93
C ALA A 222 -42.68 -1.05 6.24
N ASN A 223 -42.66 -2.33 6.57
CA ASN A 223 -41.44 -3.11 6.53
C ASN A 223 -41.04 -3.45 5.09
N LEU A 224 -40.04 -2.76 4.53
CA LEU A 224 -39.57 -3.00 3.16
C LEU A 224 -38.76 -4.29 3.00
N GLN A 225 -38.42 -5.02 4.07
CA GLN A 225 -37.68 -6.29 3.99
C GLN A 225 -38.59 -7.52 4.20
N SER A 226 -39.90 -7.29 4.23
CA SER A 226 -40.92 -8.33 4.25
C SER A 226 -41.27 -8.80 2.83
N GLY A 227 -41.73 -10.05 2.71
CA GLY A 227 -42.10 -10.68 1.44
C GLY A 227 -41.51 -12.09 1.27
N ASP A 228 -42.07 -12.81 0.30
CA ASP A 228 -41.68 -14.19 -0.03
C ASP A 228 -40.52 -14.24 -1.04
N ASP A 229 -40.40 -13.23 -1.90
CA ASP A 229 -39.35 -13.13 -2.93
C ASP A 229 -38.03 -12.67 -2.31
N ARG A 230 -37.24 -13.65 -1.84
CA ARG A 230 -35.94 -13.40 -1.20
C ARG A 230 -34.80 -13.28 -2.19
N VAL A 231 -34.00 -12.21 -2.05
CA VAL A 231 -32.77 -11.99 -2.84
C VAL A 231 -31.56 -12.16 -1.94
N VAL A 232 -30.85 -13.28 -2.11
CA VAL A 232 -29.64 -13.60 -1.32
C VAL A 232 -28.38 -13.38 -2.16
N ILE A 233 -27.36 -12.77 -1.57
CA ILE A 233 -26.03 -12.62 -2.15
C ILE A 233 -24.97 -13.27 -1.26
N GLU A 234 -23.98 -13.87 -1.87
CA GLU A 234 -22.82 -14.44 -1.18
C GLU A 234 -21.70 -13.39 -1.12
N LEU A 235 -21.20 -13.08 0.07
CA LEU A 235 -20.08 -12.18 0.32
C LEU A 235 -19.18 -12.77 1.41
N ASP A 236 -17.88 -12.88 1.14
CA ASP A 236 -16.89 -13.38 2.10
C ASP A 236 -17.31 -14.70 2.79
N ASP A 237 -17.73 -15.68 1.98
CA ASP A 237 -18.21 -17.01 2.40
C ASP A 237 -19.46 -16.98 3.32
N SER A 238 -20.21 -15.87 3.30
CA SER A 238 -21.45 -15.68 4.08
C SER A 238 -22.60 -15.21 3.19
N ASP A 239 -23.79 -15.74 3.44
CA ASP A 239 -25.01 -15.40 2.71
C ASP A 239 -25.77 -14.25 3.38
N PHE A 240 -26.08 -13.21 2.60
CA PHE A 240 -26.84 -12.04 3.07
C PHE A 240 -28.13 -11.87 2.27
N ASP A 241 -29.27 -11.80 2.99
CA ASP A 241 -30.57 -11.49 2.39
C ASP A 241 -30.74 -9.97 2.22
N ILE A 242 -30.57 -9.50 0.99
CA ILE A 242 -30.65 -8.09 0.59
C ILE A 242 -32.04 -7.69 0.03
N THR A 243 -33.09 -8.42 0.40
CA THR A 243 -34.46 -8.16 -0.08
C THR A 243 -34.93 -6.75 0.26
N ILE A 244 -35.47 -6.06 -0.75
CA ILE A 244 -36.12 -4.75 -0.62
C ILE A 244 -37.38 -4.77 -1.48
N ASN A 245 -38.55 -4.81 -0.83
CA ASN A 245 -39.87 -4.75 -1.42
C ASN A 245 -40.39 -3.30 -1.36
N GLU A 246 -40.10 -2.53 -2.42
CA GLU A 246 -40.51 -1.12 -2.54
C GLU A 246 -42.03 -0.95 -2.77
N GLU A 247 -42.75 -2.03 -3.11
CA GLU A 247 -44.20 -2.00 -3.32
C GLU A 247 -44.99 -2.16 -2.02
N ASN A 248 -44.32 -2.58 -0.93
CA ASN A 248 -44.98 -2.79 0.34
C ASN A 248 -45.50 -1.48 0.94
N LYS A 249 -46.70 -1.53 1.54
CA LYS A 249 -47.38 -0.37 2.14
C LYS A 249 -47.70 -0.64 3.60
N PRO A 250 -47.70 0.39 4.45
CA PRO A 250 -48.00 0.20 5.86
C PRO A 250 -49.46 -0.23 6.02
N GLU A 251 -49.72 -1.11 6.99
CA GLU A 251 -51.07 -1.61 7.28
C GLU A 251 -52.00 -0.49 7.80
N VAL A 252 -51.42 0.42 8.59
CA VAL A 252 -52.06 1.64 9.08
C VAL A 252 -51.33 2.81 8.43
N ASN A 253 -52.06 3.77 7.85
CA ASN A 253 -51.45 4.99 7.34
C ASN A 253 -51.66 6.12 8.35
N SER A 254 -50.62 6.43 9.12
CA SER A 254 -50.67 7.49 10.12
C SER A 254 -50.61 8.88 9.49
N ASP A 255 -51.51 9.76 9.89
CA ASP A 255 -51.53 11.19 9.49
C ASP A 255 -50.73 12.09 10.46
N ALA A 256 -49.91 11.49 11.34
CA ALA A 256 -49.13 12.25 12.30
C ALA A 256 -48.19 13.25 11.61
N ASN A 257 -48.20 14.50 12.11
CA ASN A 257 -47.32 15.56 11.65
C ASN A 257 -45.89 15.36 12.19
N ILE A 258 -44.92 16.06 11.59
CA ILE A 258 -43.49 15.96 11.97
C ILE A 258 -43.27 16.27 13.46
N THR A 259 -43.99 17.24 14.03
CA THR A 259 -43.81 17.62 15.44
C THR A 259 -44.23 16.49 16.38
N ASN A 260 -45.37 15.86 16.12
CA ASN A 260 -45.88 14.73 16.90
C ASN A 260 -44.95 13.52 16.75
N LEU A 261 -44.45 13.28 15.53
CA LEU A 261 -43.48 12.23 15.25
C LEU A 261 -42.15 12.48 15.97
N LEU A 262 -41.71 13.73 16.08
CA LEU A 262 -40.49 14.11 16.79
C LEU A 262 -40.65 13.96 18.32
N LEU A 263 -41.78 14.41 18.88
CA LEU A 263 -42.08 14.24 20.30
C LEU A 263 -42.14 12.76 20.67
N SER A 264 -42.91 11.98 19.92
CA SER A 264 -43.03 10.53 20.14
C SER A 264 -41.69 9.82 19.93
N PHE A 265 -40.85 10.27 18.98
CA PHE A 265 -39.51 9.72 18.80
C PHE A 265 -38.66 9.85 20.07
N PHE A 266 -38.55 11.07 20.61
CA PHE A 266 -37.76 11.30 21.83
C PHE A 266 -38.35 10.59 23.04
N THR A 267 -39.67 10.64 23.21
CA THR A 267 -40.35 10.03 24.36
C THR A 267 -40.26 8.51 24.33
N ASN A 268 -40.57 7.88 23.19
CA ASN A 268 -40.53 6.42 23.05
C ASN A 268 -39.10 5.89 23.18
N LEU A 269 -38.11 6.59 22.61
CA LEU A 269 -36.73 6.12 22.67
C LEU A 269 -36.10 6.33 24.06
N ALA A 270 -36.45 7.42 24.75
CA ALA A 270 -36.01 7.69 26.12
C ALA A 270 -36.57 6.69 27.14
N THR A 271 -37.81 6.24 26.94
CA THR A 271 -38.52 5.31 27.84
C THR A 271 -38.50 3.86 27.37
N ARG A 272 -37.77 3.56 26.29
CA ARG A 272 -37.72 2.23 25.68
C ARG A 272 -37.14 1.20 26.64
N ASP A 273 -37.75 0.01 26.65
CA ASP A 273 -37.23 -1.16 27.35
C ASP A 273 -36.01 -1.75 26.60
N TRP A 274 -34.86 -1.11 26.79
CA TRP A 274 -33.58 -1.61 26.29
C TRP A 274 -33.16 -2.91 26.98
N GLU A 275 -33.72 -3.27 28.13
CA GLU A 275 -33.32 -4.46 28.86
C GLU A 275 -33.83 -5.74 28.19
N ASN A 276 -35.03 -5.71 27.59
CA ASN A 276 -35.64 -6.90 26.98
C ASN A 276 -35.81 -6.83 25.45
N SER A 277 -35.70 -5.64 24.84
CA SER A 277 -35.95 -5.45 23.41
C SER A 277 -34.70 -5.10 22.60
N VAL A 278 -34.73 -5.46 21.32
CA VAL A 278 -33.75 -5.11 20.28
C VAL A 278 -34.48 -4.33 19.19
N VAL A 279 -33.87 -3.23 18.72
CA VAL A 279 -34.39 -2.47 17.57
C VAL A 279 -34.10 -3.24 16.29
N SER A 280 -35.12 -3.52 15.49
CA SER A 280 -34.97 -4.16 14.17
C SER A 280 -35.97 -3.58 13.16
N ILE A 281 -35.44 -2.92 12.14
CA ILE A 281 -36.28 -2.48 11.01
C ILE A 281 -36.62 -3.63 10.06
N ARG A 282 -35.83 -4.72 10.10
CA ARG A 282 -36.00 -5.91 9.25
C ARG A 282 -37.22 -6.73 9.68
N ASN A 283 -37.48 -6.78 10.99
CA ASN A 283 -38.66 -7.45 11.53
C ASN A 283 -39.88 -6.51 11.60
N GLY A 284 -39.72 -5.24 11.21
CA GLY A 284 -40.80 -4.24 11.21
C GLY A 284 -41.17 -3.73 12.60
N GLY A 285 -40.34 -4.00 13.61
CA GLY A 285 -40.61 -3.66 14.99
C GLY A 285 -39.60 -4.28 15.97
N SER A 286 -39.89 -4.12 17.26
CA SER A 286 -39.03 -4.60 18.34
C SER A 286 -38.96 -6.13 18.39
N ILE A 287 -37.75 -6.69 18.49
CA ILE A 287 -37.54 -8.14 18.70
C ILE A 287 -37.18 -8.39 20.16
N SER A 288 -37.63 -9.52 20.73
CA SER A 288 -37.17 -9.92 22.06
C SER A 288 -35.71 -10.38 22.05
N ARG A 289 -34.95 -10.05 23.09
CA ARG A 289 -33.55 -10.53 23.22
C ARG A 289 -33.43 -12.05 23.22
N LYS A 290 -34.44 -12.76 23.72
CA LYS A 290 -34.49 -14.23 23.74
C LYS A 290 -34.54 -14.80 22.32
N GLU A 291 -35.35 -14.19 21.46
CA GLU A 291 -35.47 -14.58 20.06
C GLU A 291 -34.21 -14.23 19.28
N LYS A 292 -33.64 -13.04 19.53
CA LYS A 292 -32.42 -12.60 18.84
C LYS A 292 -31.15 -13.30 19.30
N GLY A 293 -31.09 -13.76 20.55
CA GLY A 293 -29.90 -14.31 21.18
C GLY A 293 -28.92 -13.27 21.74
N TRP A 294 -29.26 -11.97 21.67
CA TRP A 294 -28.42 -10.87 22.17
C TRP A 294 -28.74 -10.53 23.62
N LYS A 295 -27.96 -11.09 24.55
CA LYS A 295 -28.08 -10.80 25.98
C LYS A 295 -27.50 -9.43 26.30
N ASN A 296 -28.13 -8.70 27.23
CA ASN A 296 -27.56 -7.49 27.80
C ASN A 296 -26.44 -7.91 28.76
N GLU A 297 -25.19 -7.82 28.31
CA GLU A 297 -24.07 -8.35 29.09
C GLU A 297 -23.58 -7.36 30.16
N ASN A 298 -23.06 -7.89 31.27
CA ASN A 298 -22.41 -7.08 32.29
C ASN A 298 -20.90 -7.00 32.01
N PRO A 299 -20.21 -5.92 32.43
CA PRO A 299 -20.69 -4.81 33.26
C PRO A 299 -21.42 -3.70 32.48
N SER A 300 -22.41 -3.08 33.13
CA SER A 300 -23.21 -1.98 32.57
C SER A 300 -22.38 -0.68 32.43
N ALA A 301 -22.89 0.30 31.68
CA ALA A 301 -22.25 1.61 31.57
C ALA A 301 -22.14 2.32 32.94
N LEU A 302 -23.15 2.16 33.80
CA LEU A 302 -23.14 2.68 35.17
C LEU A 302 -22.11 1.95 36.04
N ASP A 303 -22.01 0.63 35.93
CA ASP A 303 -21.02 -0.16 36.69
C ASP A 303 -19.59 0.28 36.37
N ILE A 304 -19.31 0.56 35.10
CA ILE A 304 -18.00 1.05 34.67
C ILE A 304 -17.73 2.45 35.16
N LEU A 305 -18.71 3.35 35.05
CA LEU A 305 -18.55 4.73 35.50
C LEU A 305 -18.36 4.82 37.02
N ASN A 306 -19.00 3.94 37.78
CA ASN A 306 -18.93 3.90 39.24
C ASN A 306 -17.74 3.07 39.77
N SER A 307 -17.03 2.35 38.90
CA SER A 307 -15.88 1.52 39.26
C SER A 307 -14.73 2.36 39.79
N GLU A 308 -14.22 2.01 40.98
CA GLU A 308 -13.05 2.64 41.61
C GLU A 308 -11.72 2.05 41.12
N LYS A 309 -11.76 1.10 40.18
CA LYS A 309 -10.55 0.52 39.59
C LYS A 309 -9.86 1.53 38.67
N GLU A 310 -8.54 1.61 38.77
CA GLU A 310 -7.70 2.46 37.90
C GLU A 310 -7.90 2.15 36.40
N HIS A 311 -8.18 0.88 36.08
CA HIS A 311 -8.48 0.41 34.73
C HIS A 311 -9.77 -0.44 34.78
N PRO A 312 -10.96 0.18 34.59
CA PRO A 312 -12.20 -0.57 34.62
C PRO A 312 -12.29 -1.58 33.46
N PRO A 313 -13.01 -2.70 33.64
CA PRO A 313 -13.24 -3.67 32.58
C PRO A 313 -13.98 -3.04 31.39
N ARG A 314 -13.89 -3.68 30.23
CA ARG A 314 -14.67 -3.28 29.05
C ARG A 314 -16.16 -3.51 29.30
N MET A 315 -16.97 -2.61 28.78
CA MET A 315 -18.43 -2.69 28.74
C MET A 315 -18.91 -3.96 28.07
N GLY A 316 -19.98 -4.56 28.62
CA GLY A 316 -20.67 -5.69 28.01
C GLY A 316 -21.22 -5.35 26.62
N GLU A 317 -21.49 -6.39 25.82
CA GLU A 317 -22.10 -6.20 24.49
C GLU A 317 -23.63 -5.98 24.60
N HIS A 318 -24.21 -5.37 23.56
CA HIS A 318 -25.65 -5.26 23.34
C HIS A 318 -26.48 -4.45 24.34
N HIS A 319 -25.98 -3.35 24.92
CA HIS A 319 -26.79 -2.54 25.84
C HIS A 319 -27.94 -1.80 25.13
N LEU A 320 -27.61 -0.88 24.22
CA LEU A 320 -28.60 -0.21 23.36
C LEU A 320 -28.80 -1.02 22.08
N ALA A 321 -29.19 -2.29 22.15
CA ALA A 321 -29.13 -3.20 21.00
C ALA A 321 -29.88 -2.68 19.74
N ILE A 322 -29.16 -2.45 18.64
CA ILE A 322 -29.71 -2.07 17.33
C ILE A 322 -29.16 -3.00 16.26
N GLU A 323 -30.05 -3.76 15.63
CA GLU A 323 -29.71 -4.71 14.57
C GLU A 323 -29.44 -4.00 13.23
N ASP A 324 -28.36 -4.39 12.54
CA ASP A 324 -28.18 -4.05 11.12
C ASP A 324 -29.14 -4.88 10.23
N PRO A 325 -29.89 -4.24 9.31
CA PRO A 325 -30.92 -4.88 8.51
C PRO A 325 -30.42 -5.96 7.54
N PHE A 326 -29.12 -5.98 7.19
CA PHE A 326 -28.55 -6.99 6.30
C PHE A 326 -27.52 -7.87 7.03
N ASP A 327 -26.64 -7.29 7.84
CA ASP A 327 -25.71 -8.03 8.71
C ASP A 327 -26.35 -8.31 10.07
N GLN A 328 -27.19 -9.34 10.15
CA GLN A 328 -28.01 -9.63 11.35
C GLN A 328 -27.18 -9.92 12.60
N ASP A 329 -25.91 -10.30 12.48
CA ASP A 329 -25.02 -10.50 13.64
C ASP A 329 -24.33 -9.20 14.11
N HIS A 330 -24.52 -8.11 13.36
CA HIS A 330 -23.91 -6.82 13.66
C HIS A 330 -24.83 -5.93 14.48
N ASP A 331 -24.44 -5.71 15.73
CA ASP A 331 -24.99 -4.65 16.58
C ASP A 331 -24.33 -3.30 16.27
N LEU A 332 -25.13 -2.32 15.83
CA LEU A 332 -24.69 -0.96 15.52
C LEU A 332 -24.23 -0.20 16.77
N CYS A 333 -24.58 -0.66 17.97
CA CYS A 333 -24.18 -0.05 19.24
C CYS A 333 -22.85 -0.56 19.78
N ARG A 334 -22.20 -1.52 19.12
CA ARG A 334 -20.87 -2.03 19.52
C ARG A 334 -19.79 -0.96 19.65
N VAL A 335 -19.95 0.17 18.96
CA VAL A 335 -19.01 1.31 19.01
C VAL A 335 -19.23 2.22 20.23
N VAL A 336 -20.37 2.10 20.91
CA VAL A 336 -20.76 2.98 22.02
C VAL A 336 -19.91 2.66 23.25
N ARG A 337 -19.39 3.70 23.90
CA ARG A 337 -18.63 3.61 25.16
C ARG A 337 -19.55 3.92 26.34
N PRO A 338 -19.17 3.57 27.59
CA PRO A 338 -19.99 3.82 28.77
C PRO A 338 -20.50 5.26 28.89
N GLU A 339 -19.60 6.25 28.79
CA GLU A 339 -19.99 7.67 28.84
C GLU A 339 -20.90 8.06 27.67
N GLY A 340 -20.69 7.47 26.50
CA GLY A 340 -21.52 7.69 25.32
C GLY A 340 -22.94 7.16 25.50
N GLU A 341 -23.12 5.96 26.06
CA GLU A 341 -24.44 5.41 26.37
C GLU A 341 -25.19 6.34 27.33
N LEU A 342 -24.56 6.70 28.45
CA LEU A 342 -25.17 7.55 29.47
C LEU A 342 -25.55 8.93 28.90
N ARG A 343 -24.68 9.51 28.07
CA ARG A 343 -24.97 10.77 27.37
C ARG A 343 -26.13 10.64 26.39
N ILE A 344 -26.20 9.56 25.61
CA ILE A 344 -27.32 9.32 24.68
C ILE A 344 -28.63 9.26 25.47
N ARG A 345 -28.68 8.46 26.54
CA ARG A 345 -29.89 8.30 27.36
C ARG A 345 -30.29 9.60 28.04
N ASP A 346 -29.34 10.33 28.63
CA ASP A 346 -29.58 11.63 29.26
C ASP A 346 -30.09 12.67 28.25
N GLU A 347 -29.48 12.78 27.08
CA GLU A 347 -29.89 13.73 26.05
C GLU A 347 -31.25 13.40 25.44
N LEU A 348 -31.61 12.13 25.29
CA LEU A 348 -32.95 11.71 24.86
C LEU A 348 -34.02 12.13 25.89
N LEU A 349 -33.76 11.89 27.18
CA LEU A 349 -34.63 12.34 28.27
C LEU A 349 -34.74 13.87 28.32
N ARG A 350 -33.60 14.57 28.20
CA ARG A 350 -33.57 16.04 28.14
C ARG A 350 -34.40 16.57 26.98
N ALA A 351 -34.25 16.00 25.79
CA ALA A 351 -35.00 16.41 24.61
C ALA A 351 -36.51 16.18 24.79
N ALA A 352 -36.92 15.04 25.35
CA ALA A 352 -38.32 14.74 25.65
C ALA A 352 -38.92 15.74 26.65
N VAL A 353 -38.22 16.03 27.75
CA VAL A 353 -38.67 16.97 28.79
C VAL A 353 -38.77 18.40 28.27
N LEU A 354 -37.77 18.87 27.52
CA LEU A 354 -37.78 20.22 26.96
C LEU A 354 -38.86 20.40 25.88
N LEU A 355 -39.13 19.37 25.09
CA LEU A 355 -40.26 19.37 24.16
C LEU A 355 -41.61 19.41 24.90
N GLY A 356 -41.77 18.60 25.95
CA GLY A 356 -42.96 18.59 26.80
C GLY A 356 -43.24 19.94 27.48
N ASN A 357 -42.18 20.61 27.94
CA ASN A 357 -42.27 21.93 28.57
C ASN A 357 -42.40 23.10 27.59
N GLY A 358 -42.34 22.85 26.27
CA GLY A 358 -42.46 23.89 25.24
C GLY A 358 -41.24 24.80 25.08
N SER A 359 -40.05 24.33 25.44
CA SER A 359 -38.79 25.04 25.16
C SER A 359 -38.55 25.20 23.67
N THR A 360 -37.74 26.17 23.25
CA THR A 360 -37.53 26.42 21.82
C THR A 360 -36.68 25.32 21.16
N TRP A 361 -36.89 25.05 19.86
CA TRP A 361 -36.06 24.10 19.10
C TRP A 361 -34.56 24.45 19.15
N LYS A 362 -34.24 25.74 19.28
CA LYS A 362 -32.87 26.23 19.41
C LYS A 362 -32.21 25.80 20.73
N GLU A 363 -32.95 25.80 21.84
CA GLU A 363 -32.46 25.34 23.15
C GLU A 363 -32.32 23.81 23.17
N ILE A 364 -33.26 23.09 22.54
CA ILE A 364 -33.19 21.64 22.41
C ILE A 364 -31.94 21.23 21.60
N CYS A 365 -31.63 21.96 20.53
CA CYS A 365 -30.45 21.74 19.70
C CYS A 365 -29.24 22.61 20.09
N GLU A 366 -29.15 23.09 21.33
CA GLU A 366 -28.00 23.89 21.76
C GLU A 366 -26.69 23.12 21.54
N THR A 367 -25.65 23.79 21.06
CA THR A 367 -24.39 23.11 20.74
C THR A 367 -23.54 22.94 21.99
N VAL A 368 -23.26 21.69 22.37
CA VAL A 368 -22.41 21.38 23.54
C VAL A 368 -20.95 21.78 23.31
N ASP A 369 -20.42 21.50 22.12
CA ASP A 369 -19.05 21.83 21.74
C ASP A 369 -19.04 22.54 20.37
N SER A 370 -18.91 23.87 20.43
CA SER A 370 -18.85 24.71 19.24
C SER A 370 -17.54 24.56 18.45
N GLU A 371 -16.44 24.15 19.10
CA GLU A 371 -15.14 24.03 18.42
C GLU A 371 -15.13 22.86 17.44
N ARG A 372 -15.79 21.76 17.82
CA ARG A 372 -15.97 20.58 16.97
C ARG A 372 -16.68 20.89 15.65
N LEU A 373 -17.62 21.83 15.66
CA LEU A 373 -18.40 22.20 14.47
C LEU A 373 -17.72 23.25 13.57
N LYS A 374 -16.64 23.91 14.01
CA LYS A 374 -15.95 24.97 13.24
C LYS A 374 -15.45 24.52 11.86
N ASN A 375 -15.16 23.23 11.68
CA ASN A 375 -14.59 22.66 10.45
C ASN A 375 -15.62 21.91 9.57
N LEU A 376 -16.88 21.79 10.00
CA LEU A 376 -17.89 20.98 9.32
C LEU A 376 -18.66 21.75 8.24
N GLU A 377 -18.66 23.08 8.28
CA GLU A 377 -19.20 23.86 7.16
C GLU A 377 -18.18 23.87 6.02
N PRO A 378 -18.56 23.44 4.79
CA PRO A 378 -17.69 23.59 3.65
C PRO A 378 -17.49 25.08 3.40
N VAL A 379 -16.35 25.60 3.86
CA VAL A 379 -15.93 26.97 3.59
C VAL A 379 -15.88 27.12 2.08
N ASP A 380 -16.74 28.00 1.54
CA ASP A 380 -16.76 28.34 0.12
C ASP A 380 -15.33 28.56 -0.37
N ILE A 381 -14.94 27.94 -1.49
CA ILE A 381 -13.57 27.97 -2.04
C ILE A 381 -13.04 29.39 -2.32
N PHE A 382 -13.92 30.39 -2.29
CA PHE A 382 -13.61 31.81 -2.47
C PHE A 382 -13.69 32.64 -1.19
N HIS A 383 -13.91 32.03 -0.02
CA HIS A 383 -14.12 32.75 1.24
C HIS A 383 -12.97 33.72 1.56
N ASP A 384 -11.73 33.26 1.42
CA ASP A 384 -10.49 34.04 1.60
C ASP A 384 -10.27 35.14 0.56
N LEU A 385 -11.05 35.14 -0.52
CA LEU A 385 -10.94 36.09 -1.64
C LEU A 385 -12.05 37.16 -1.62
N ARG A 386 -13.05 37.04 -0.74
CA ARG A 386 -14.19 37.98 -0.66
C ARG A 386 -13.74 39.38 -0.23
N ASP A 387 -12.83 39.45 0.72
CA ASP A 387 -12.36 40.72 1.31
C ASP A 387 -11.16 41.34 0.56
N LYS A 388 -10.67 40.69 -0.51
CA LYS A 388 -9.49 41.11 -1.26
C LYS A 388 -9.85 41.95 -2.49
N SER A 389 -9.00 42.93 -2.82
CA SER A 389 -9.14 43.75 -4.03
C SER A 389 -8.88 42.93 -5.31
N THR A 390 -9.44 43.34 -6.45
CA THR A 390 -9.23 42.69 -7.76
C THR A 390 -7.78 42.71 -8.19
N GLU A 391 -7.08 43.82 -7.97
CA GLU A 391 -5.65 43.99 -8.28
C GLU A 391 -4.79 43.04 -7.44
N SER A 392 -5.12 42.87 -6.16
CA SER A 392 -4.44 41.94 -5.27
C SER A 392 -4.59 40.50 -5.76
N VAL A 393 -5.80 40.08 -6.15
CA VAL A 393 -6.04 38.75 -6.72
C VAL A 393 -5.31 38.55 -8.05
N GLN A 394 -5.24 39.59 -8.88
CA GLN A 394 -4.53 39.53 -10.16
C GLN A 394 -3.01 39.39 -9.97
N SER A 395 -2.43 40.09 -9.00
CA SER A 395 -1.02 39.92 -8.62
C SER A 395 -0.74 38.50 -8.09
N MET A 396 -1.64 37.93 -7.28
CA MET A 396 -1.53 36.54 -6.84
C MET A 396 -1.59 35.56 -8.03
N LEU A 397 -2.44 35.83 -9.03
CA LEU A 397 -2.54 35.00 -10.24
C LEU A 397 -1.26 35.04 -11.09
N GLU A 398 -0.63 36.22 -11.21
CA GLU A 398 0.63 36.36 -11.95
C GLU A 398 1.78 35.67 -11.22
N LYS A 399 1.86 35.83 -9.90
CA LYS A 399 2.83 35.13 -9.05
C LYS A 399 2.69 33.61 -9.16
N THR A 400 1.47 33.08 -9.04
CA THR A 400 1.22 31.63 -9.15
C THR A 400 1.56 31.09 -10.53
N ARG A 401 1.28 31.84 -11.62
CA ARG A 401 1.71 31.46 -12.98
C ARG A 401 3.24 31.45 -13.13
N GLY A 402 3.94 32.43 -12.58
CA GLY A 402 5.41 32.46 -12.59
C GLY A 402 6.02 31.27 -11.83
N GLU A 403 5.45 30.90 -10.68
CA GLU A 403 5.86 29.72 -9.92
C GLU A 403 5.59 28.42 -10.71
N MET A 404 4.48 28.33 -11.46
CA MET A 404 4.21 27.20 -12.34
C MET A 404 5.29 27.05 -13.41
N ASP A 405 5.63 28.13 -14.13
CA ASP A 405 6.62 28.06 -15.21
C ASP A 405 8.01 27.65 -14.70
N ALA A 406 8.40 28.14 -13.52
CA ALA A 406 9.65 27.74 -12.87
C ALA A 406 9.65 26.26 -12.48
N LEU A 407 8.51 25.75 -11.99
CA LEU A 407 8.35 24.36 -11.60
C LEU A 407 8.30 23.41 -12.80
N ASP A 408 7.70 23.82 -13.91
CA ASP A 408 7.64 23.03 -15.15
C ASP A 408 9.03 22.77 -15.71
N ARG A 409 9.86 23.81 -15.81
CA ARG A 409 11.27 23.69 -16.21
C ARG A 409 12.05 22.71 -15.33
N ARG A 410 11.73 22.67 -14.03
CA ARG A 410 12.37 21.76 -13.07
C ARG A 410 11.88 20.33 -13.22
N ILE A 411 10.60 20.12 -13.55
CA ILE A 411 10.04 18.81 -13.87
C ILE A 411 10.70 18.28 -15.14
N ASP A 412 10.82 19.09 -16.19
CA ASP A 412 11.46 18.70 -17.46
C ASP A 412 12.93 18.29 -17.26
N ALA A 413 13.68 19.06 -16.47
CA ALA A 413 15.06 18.72 -16.12
C ALA A 413 15.17 17.36 -15.41
N LEU A 414 14.29 17.10 -14.44
CA LEU A 414 14.25 15.81 -13.72
C LEU A 414 13.80 14.65 -14.62
N GLU A 415 12.89 14.89 -15.58
CA GLU A 415 12.47 13.87 -16.55
C GLU A 415 13.60 13.50 -17.51
N SER A 416 14.34 14.49 -18.00
CA SER A 416 15.55 14.29 -18.80
C SER A 416 16.61 13.50 -18.02
N GLU A 417 16.86 13.86 -16.75
CA GLU A 417 17.78 13.14 -15.87
C GLU A 417 17.34 11.69 -15.66
N ARG A 418 16.05 11.45 -15.44
CA ARG A 418 15.49 10.09 -15.30
C ARG A 418 15.70 9.29 -16.59
N GLN A 419 15.41 9.87 -17.75
CA GLN A 419 15.53 9.20 -19.04
C GLN A 419 16.99 8.83 -19.34
N SER A 420 17.93 9.73 -19.04
CA SER A 420 19.37 9.48 -19.14
C SER A 420 19.82 8.32 -18.25
N ASN A 421 19.47 8.35 -16.95
CA ASN A 421 19.82 7.27 -16.02
C ASN A 421 19.20 5.92 -16.42
N LEU A 422 17.98 5.92 -16.94
CA LEU A 422 17.27 4.72 -17.36
C LEU A 422 17.87 4.12 -18.63
N ARG A 423 18.25 4.97 -19.61
CA ARG A 423 19.03 4.56 -20.78
C ARG A 423 20.34 3.92 -20.36
N MET A 424 21.04 4.54 -19.41
CA MET A 424 22.32 4.04 -18.88
C MET A 424 22.19 2.66 -18.22
N ALA A 425 21.18 2.49 -17.36
CA ALA A 425 20.93 1.23 -16.67
C ALA A 425 20.49 0.10 -17.62
N ARG A 426 19.78 0.43 -18.72
CA ARG A 426 19.42 -0.53 -19.76
C ARG A 426 20.63 -0.97 -20.58
N ALA A 427 21.45 -0.02 -21.03
CA ALA A 427 22.65 -0.31 -21.81
C ALA A 427 23.66 -1.14 -21.00
N MET A 428 23.88 -0.82 -19.72
CA MET A 428 24.72 -1.64 -18.84
C MET A 428 24.16 -3.06 -18.62
N ARG A 429 22.84 -3.24 -18.56
CA ARG A 429 22.21 -4.56 -18.44
C ARG A 429 22.42 -5.42 -19.69
N GLY A 430 22.20 -4.85 -20.88
CA GLY A 430 22.42 -5.54 -22.14
C GLY A 430 23.85 -6.08 -22.27
N ILE A 431 24.85 -5.25 -21.95
CA ILE A 431 26.27 -5.66 -21.98
C ILE A 431 26.57 -6.77 -20.97
N ILE A 432 25.96 -6.73 -19.77
CA ILE A 432 26.15 -7.77 -18.76
C ILE A 432 25.52 -9.09 -19.18
N GLU A 433 24.34 -9.06 -19.80
CA GLU A 433 23.64 -10.26 -20.29
C GLU A 433 24.41 -10.92 -21.45
N GLU A 434 24.82 -10.15 -22.45
CA GLU A 434 25.56 -10.65 -23.62
C GLU A 434 26.94 -11.20 -23.25
N THR A 435 27.59 -10.65 -22.24
CA THR A 435 28.89 -11.14 -21.76
C THR A 435 28.78 -12.25 -20.70
N SER A 436 27.56 -12.62 -20.29
CA SER A 436 27.33 -13.55 -19.19
C SER A 436 27.72 -14.99 -19.53
N ASP A 437 27.49 -15.45 -20.75
CA ASP A 437 27.79 -16.83 -21.16
C ASP A 437 29.29 -17.06 -21.29
N LEU A 438 30.02 -16.10 -21.87
CA LEU A 438 31.48 -16.07 -21.87
C LEU A 438 32.06 -16.09 -20.44
N ARG A 439 31.44 -15.38 -19.49
CA ARG A 439 31.87 -15.40 -18.08
C ARG A 439 31.60 -16.74 -17.39
N LYS A 440 30.50 -17.44 -17.72
CA LYS A 440 30.20 -18.78 -17.18
C LYS A 440 31.23 -19.79 -17.67
N GLU A 441 31.55 -19.78 -18.97
CA GLU A 441 32.57 -20.65 -19.57
C GLU A 441 33.96 -20.38 -18.97
N HIS A 442 34.33 -19.10 -18.84
CA HIS A 442 35.58 -18.68 -18.20
C HIS A 442 35.68 -19.18 -16.74
N LYS A 443 34.60 -19.05 -15.96
CA LYS A 443 34.54 -19.52 -14.56
C LYS A 443 34.62 -21.05 -14.46
N SER A 444 33.93 -21.78 -15.34
CA SER A 444 33.96 -23.24 -15.37
C SER A 444 35.36 -23.78 -15.65
N THR A 445 36.07 -23.18 -16.60
CA THR A 445 37.45 -23.51 -16.95
C THR A 445 38.40 -23.26 -15.78
N ILE A 446 38.23 -22.15 -15.05
CA ILE A 446 39.04 -21.85 -13.84
C ILE A 446 38.83 -22.90 -12.74
N VAL A 447 37.59 -23.32 -12.50
CA VAL A 447 37.28 -24.35 -11.49
C VAL A 447 37.91 -25.68 -11.89
N GLY A 448 37.84 -26.05 -13.17
CA GLY A 448 38.51 -27.24 -13.71
C GLY A 448 40.03 -27.21 -13.53
N ILE A 449 40.68 -26.06 -13.80
CA ILE A 449 42.13 -25.89 -13.62
C ILE A 449 42.55 -26.08 -12.16
N LYS A 450 41.75 -25.57 -11.21
CA LYS A 450 42.02 -25.76 -9.77
C LYS A 450 41.94 -27.23 -9.36
N GLY A 451 40.94 -27.97 -9.82
CA GLY A 451 40.81 -29.41 -9.57
C GLY A 451 41.98 -30.22 -10.15
N ARG A 452 42.38 -29.91 -11.39
CA ARG A 452 43.56 -30.54 -12.01
C ARG A 452 44.87 -30.22 -11.30
N ASN A 453 45.05 -29.00 -10.78
CA ASN A 453 46.23 -28.66 -9.98
C ASN A 453 46.39 -29.58 -8.76
N THR A 454 45.29 -29.85 -8.04
CA THR A 454 45.34 -30.74 -6.89
C THR A 454 45.73 -32.17 -7.28
N GLU A 455 45.18 -32.67 -8.39
CA GLU A 455 45.51 -34.00 -8.91
C GLU A 455 46.97 -34.12 -9.39
N ILE A 456 47.46 -33.10 -10.10
CA ILE A 456 48.86 -33.01 -10.54
C ILE A 456 49.82 -33.02 -9.35
N ASP A 457 49.52 -32.26 -8.29
CA ASP A 457 50.34 -32.21 -7.09
C ASP A 457 50.34 -33.54 -6.33
N ASP A 458 49.22 -34.25 -6.28
CA ASP A 458 49.11 -35.56 -5.62
C ASP A 458 49.87 -36.65 -6.37
N ILE A 459 49.75 -36.72 -7.70
CA ILE A 459 50.52 -37.66 -8.54
C ILE A 459 52.02 -37.36 -8.42
N LYS A 460 52.40 -36.08 -8.43
CA LYS A 460 53.79 -35.67 -8.27
C LYS A 460 54.36 -36.12 -6.91
N LYS A 461 53.64 -35.92 -5.80
CA LYS A 461 54.05 -36.38 -4.47
C LYS A 461 54.23 -37.91 -4.42
N LYS A 462 53.28 -38.68 -4.98
CA LYS A 462 53.37 -40.14 -5.03
C LYS A 462 54.58 -40.61 -5.84
N ARG A 463 54.77 -40.05 -7.03
CA ARG A 463 55.89 -40.35 -7.91
C ARG A 463 57.24 -40.02 -7.26
N ASP A 464 57.36 -38.82 -6.68
CA ASP A 464 58.62 -38.34 -6.09
C ASP A 464 58.99 -39.17 -4.84
N LYS A 465 58.00 -39.64 -4.07
CA LYS A 465 58.20 -40.60 -2.98
C LYS A 465 58.73 -41.94 -3.47
N ILE A 466 58.19 -42.49 -4.55
CA ILE A 466 58.70 -43.77 -5.09
C ILE A 466 60.12 -43.58 -5.67
N ASN A 467 60.39 -42.46 -6.33
CA ASN A 467 61.72 -42.13 -6.85
C ASN A 467 62.76 -41.84 -5.75
N SER A 468 62.34 -41.46 -4.53
CA SER A 468 63.25 -41.38 -3.38
C SER A 468 63.60 -42.74 -2.81
N ASP A 469 62.65 -43.68 -2.84
CA ASP A 469 62.84 -45.04 -2.32
C ASP A 469 63.60 -45.94 -3.32
N VAL A 470 63.38 -45.76 -4.63
CA VAL A 470 63.99 -46.55 -5.72
C VAL A 470 64.85 -45.63 -6.59
N ILE A 471 66.16 -45.65 -6.34
CA ILE A 471 67.12 -44.76 -7.00
C ILE A 471 67.44 -45.24 -8.43
N LEU A 472 67.45 -46.55 -8.66
CA LEU A 472 67.82 -47.13 -9.95
C LEU A 472 66.72 -46.94 -11.00
N PRO A 473 67.05 -46.55 -12.25
CA PRO A 473 66.10 -46.58 -13.35
C PRO A 473 65.58 -47.99 -13.66
N ILE A 474 64.34 -48.07 -14.17
CA ILE A 474 63.71 -49.35 -14.53
C ILE A 474 64.60 -50.19 -15.45
N HIS A 475 65.20 -49.58 -16.48
CA HIS A 475 66.11 -50.28 -17.40
C HIS A 475 67.38 -50.82 -16.71
N MET A 476 67.93 -50.09 -15.72
CA MET A 476 69.10 -50.56 -14.97
C MET A 476 68.76 -51.70 -14.01
N ILE A 477 67.54 -51.68 -13.45
CA ILE A 477 67.02 -52.77 -12.62
C ILE A 477 66.80 -54.02 -13.48
N GLU A 478 66.26 -53.87 -14.69
CA GLU A 478 66.07 -54.97 -15.65
C GLU A 478 67.40 -55.60 -16.09
N ASP A 479 68.42 -54.77 -16.33
CA ASP A 479 69.77 -55.23 -16.65
C ASP A 479 70.40 -56.01 -15.48
N GLU A 480 70.30 -55.50 -14.24
CA GLU A 480 70.83 -56.19 -13.07
C GLU A 480 70.05 -57.45 -12.72
N LEU A 481 68.71 -57.45 -12.85
CA LEU A 481 67.88 -58.65 -12.72
C LEU A 481 68.33 -59.73 -13.70
N SER A 482 68.56 -59.36 -14.96
CA SER A 482 69.02 -60.29 -16.00
C SER A 482 70.40 -60.86 -15.68
N LYS A 483 71.33 -60.04 -15.16
CA LYS A 483 72.68 -60.48 -14.77
C LYS A 483 72.67 -61.40 -13.55
N VAL A 484 71.84 -61.11 -12.56
CA VAL A 484 71.74 -61.91 -11.32
C VAL A 484 71.01 -63.21 -11.60
N TYR A 485 69.94 -63.19 -12.40
CA TYR A 485 69.24 -64.38 -12.85
C TYR A 485 70.17 -65.35 -13.59
N LYS A 486 70.96 -64.85 -14.56
CA LYS A 486 71.96 -65.68 -15.26
C LYS A 486 72.96 -66.31 -14.28
N ARG A 487 73.50 -65.52 -13.34
CA ARG A 487 74.42 -66.02 -12.31
C ARG A 487 73.83 -67.10 -11.39
N LEU A 488 72.51 -67.07 -11.13
CA LEU A 488 71.81 -68.03 -10.28
C LEU A 488 71.33 -69.29 -11.02
N THR A 489 71.25 -69.26 -12.35
CA THR A 489 70.63 -70.33 -13.16
C THR A 489 71.58 -71.03 -14.14
N GLU A 490 72.81 -70.53 -14.28
CA GLU A 490 73.86 -71.13 -15.10
C GLU A 490 74.36 -72.46 -14.49
N GLU A 491 74.76 -73.42 -15.34
CA GLU A 491 75.30 -74.70 -14.89
C GLU A 491 76.64 -74.51 -14.16
N LEU A 492 76.71 -74.95 -12.90
CA LEU A 492 77.87 -74.76 -12.03
C LEU A 492 79.01 -75.73 -12.38
N ASP A 493 80.19 -75.18 -12.64
CA ASP A 493 81.45 -75.92 -12.70
C ASP A 493 81.82 -76.48 -11.31
N ILE A 494 82.16 -77.77 -11.23
CA ILE A 494 82.44 -78.53 -9.99
C ILE A 494 83.56 -77.87 -9.16
N HIS A 495 84.47 -77.12 -9.80
CA HIS A 495 85.58 -76.42 -9.13
C HIS A 495 85.26 -74.98 -8.68
N ARG A 496 84.07 -74.45 -8.98
CA ARG A 496 83.72 -73.04 -8.74
C ARG A 496 82.35 -72.85 -8.09
N VAL A 497 81.98 -73.77 -7.19
CA VAL A 497 80.72 -73.72 -6.44
C VAL A 497 80.71 -72.52 -5.47
N PRO A 498 79.77 -71.57 -5.59
CA PRO A 498 79.61 -70.49 -4.64
C PRO A 498 79.29 -71.03 -3.24
N SER A 499 79.79 -70.36 -2.20
CA SER A 499 79.37 -70.68 -0.83
C SER A 499 77.87 -70.42 -0.66
N LEU A 500 77.16 -71.27 0.10
CA LEU A 500 75.73 -71.11 0.42
C LEU A 500 75.37 -69.69 0.92
N LYS A 501 76.29 -69.02 1.62
CA LYS A 501 76.11 -67.63 2.07
C LYS A 501 76.00 -66.63 0.90
N LYS A 502 76.86 -66.75 -0.12
CA LYS A 502 76.85 -65.90 -1.31
C LYS A 502 75.62 -66.14 -2.18
N GLU A 503 75.16 -67.38 -2.31
CA GLU A 503 73.90 -67.69 -3.01
C GLU A 503 72.70 -67.08 -2.29
N LYS A 504 72.62 -67.21 -0.96
CA LYS A 504 71.57 -66.54 -0.16
C LYS A 504 71.58 -65.03 -0.35
N GLU A 505 72.75 -64.40 -0.36
CA GLU A 505 72.91 -62.97 -0.64
C GLU A 505 72.45 -62.60 -2.06
N GLN A 506 72.78 -63.41 -3.07
CA GLN A 506 72.35 -63.19 -4.46
C GLN A 506 70.84 -63.40 -4.66
N PHE A 507 70.25 -64.41 -4.02
CA PHE A 507 68.79 -64.61 -4.02
C PHE A 507 68.06 -63.48 -3.29
N SER A 508 68.58 -63.02 -2.14
CA SER A 508 68.03 -61.86 -1.42
C SER A 508 68.07 -60.61 -2.30
N TRP A 509 69.22 -60.34 -2.93
CA TRP A 509 69.38 -59.22 -3.87
C TRP A 509 68.47 -59.33 -5.09
N PHE A 510 68.27 -60.53 -5.64
CA PHE A 510 67.35 -60.77 -6.75
C PHE A 510 65.89 -60.45 -6.37
N MET A 511 65.45 -60.90 -5.19
CA MET A 511 64.10 -60.60 -4.67
C MET A 511 63.92 -59.10 -4.39
N GLU A 512 64.95 -58.44 -3.85
CA GLU A 512 64.95 -56.98 -3.69
C GLU A 512 64.85 -56.25 -5.03
N LEU A 513 65.59 -56.68 -6.05
CA LEU A 513 65.50 -56.12 -7.40
C LEU A 513 64.11 -56.33 -8.03
N GLN A 514 63.47 -57.48 -7.82
CA GLN A 514 62.08 -57.70 -8.28
C GLN A 514 61.09 -56.76 -7.59
N ALA A 515 61.24 -56.57 -6.28
CA ALA A 515 60.43 -55.62 -5.52
C ALA A 515 60.68 -54.15 -5.96
N MET A 516 61.94 -53.80 -6.24
CA MET A 516 62.32 -52.49 -6.80
C MET A 516 61.75 -52.29 -8.21
N HIS A 517 61.72 -53.33 -9.06
CA HIS A 517 61.14 -53.28 -10.40
C HIS A 517 59.65 -52.96 -10.37
N GLY A 518 58.89 -53.65 -9.49
CA GLY A 518 57.46 -53.39 -9.30
C GLY A 518 57.16 -51.94 -8.91
N LYS A 519 57.92 -51.38 -7.96
CA LYS A 519 57.79 -49.97 -7.56
C LYS A 519 58.26 -49.00 -8.65
N ALA A 520 59.35 -49.30 -9.36
CA ALA A 520 59.86 -48.45 -10.45
C ALA A 520 58.86 -48.35 -11.62
N ARG A 521 58.12 -49.43 -11.90
CA ARG A 521 57.05 -49.46 -12.89
C ARG A 521 55.90 -48.53 -12.50
N GLU A 522 55.43 -48.62 -11.25
CA GLU A 522 54.40 -47.72 -10.71
C GLU A 522 54.82 -46.23 -10.80
N ALA A 523 56.09 -45.92 -10.51
CA ALA A 523 56.61 -44.55 -10.66
C ALA A 523 56.61 -44.07 -12.12
N SER A 524 56.92 -44.96 -13.07
CA SER A 524 56.90 -44.64 -14.50
C SER A 524 55.47 -44.40 -15.01
N GLU A 525 54.51 -45.21 -14.57
CA GLU A 525 53.08 -45.04 -14.89
C GLU A 525 52.52 -43.73 -14.30
N LEU A 526 52.89 -43.40 -13.05
CA LEU A 526 52.54 -42.11 -12.44
C LEU A 526 53.19 -40.92 -13.16
N HIS A 527 54.42 -41.07 -13.65
CA HIS A 527 55.08 -40.03 -14.43
C HIS A 527 54.41 -39.80 -15.78
N GLN A 528 53.96 -40.86 -16.45
CA GLN A 528 53.20 -40.76 -17.71
C GLN A 528 51.87 -40.03 -17.50
N LYS A 529 51.10 -40.41 -16.47
CA LYS A 529 49.85 -39.71 -16.08
C LYS A 529 50.10 -38.23 -15.74
N PHE A 530 51.20 -37.93 -15.05
CA PHE A 530 51.59 -36.54 -14.77
C PHE A 530 51.82 -35.72 -16.05
N ILE A 531 52.49 -36.30 -17.06
CA ILE A 531 52.72 -35.62 -18.35
C ILE A 531 51.39 -35.31 -19.03
N GLU A 532 50.49 -36.30 -19.11
CA GLU A 532 49.16 -36.17 -19.73
C GLU A 532 48.32 -35.05 -19.08
N LEU A 533 48.28 -35.01 -17.74
CA LEU A 533 47.56 -33.95 -17.01
C LEU A 533 48.17 -32.57 -17.24
N VAL A 534 49.51 -32.45 -17.28
CA VAL A 534 50.20 -31.19 -17.54
C VAL A 534 49.97 -30.71 -18.98
N THR A 535 49.91 -31.62 -19.97
CA THR A 535 49.60 -31.26 -21.35
C THR A 535 48.17 -30.75 -21.50
N LEU A 536 47.19 -31.45 -20.91
CA LEU A 536 45.79 -31.02 -20.91
C LEU A 536 45.61 -29.66 -20.21
N GLN A 537 46.33 -29.45 -19.11
CA GLN A 537 46.32 -28.17 -18.41
C GLN A 537 46.86 -27.01 -19.28
N LYS A 538 47.94 -27.24 -20.04
CA LYS A 538 48.48 -26.22 -20.97
C LYS A 538 47.47 -25.87 -22.07
N GLU A 539 46.73 -26.84 -22.59
CA GLU A 539 45.69 -26.60 -23.59
C GLU A 539 44.53 -25.78 -23.03
N GLU A 540 44.08 -26.08 -21.82
CA GLU A 540 43.03 -25.29 -21.19
C GLU A 540 43.45 -23.86 -20.83
N ILE A 541 44.69 -23.66 -20.39
CA ILE A 541 45.22 -22.32 -20.15
C ILE A 541 45.27 -21.52 -21.47
N LYS A 542 45.53 -22.17 -22.60
CA LYS A 542 45.42 -21.52 -23.92
C LYS A 542 43.98 -21.14 -24.24
N LYS A 543 43.00 -22.03 -24.01
CA LYS A 543 41.57 -21.74 -24.18
C LYS A 543 41.13 -20.56 -23.30
N LEU A 544 41.59 -20.51 -22.05
CA LEU A 544 41.28 -19.42 -21.12
C LEU A 544 41.76 -18.06 -21.62
N LYS A 545 42.98 -17.98 -22.18
CA LYS A 545 43.48 -16.74 -22.80
C LYS A 545 42.64 -16.29 -24.00
N ILE A 546 42.17 -17.25 -24.81
CA ILE A 546 41.31 -16.95 -25.96
C ILE A 546 39.98 -16.36 -25.48
N TYR A 547 39.36 -16.96 -24.45
CA TYR A 547 38.14 -16.44 -23.86
C TYR A 547 38.29 -15.06 -23.24
N GLU A 548 39.40 -14.77 -22.57
CA GLU A 548 39.69 -13.44 -22.01
C GLU A 548 39.80 -12.40 -23.13
N THR A 549 40.51 -12.71 -24.22
CA THR A 549 40.61 -11.81 -25.38
C THR A 549 39.27 -11.62 -26.10
N GLN A 550 38.44 -12.66 -26.22
CA GLN A 550 37.11 -12.58 -26.81
C GLN A 550 36.15 -11.76 -25.94
N HIS A 551 36.26 -11.88 -24.62
CA HIS A 551 35.48 -11.10 -23.66
C HIS A 551 35.85 -9.61 -23.72
N ASP A 552 37.14 -9.28 -23.75
CA ASP A 552 37.62 -7.90 -23.88
C ASP A 552 37.26 -7.28 -25.25
N ASP A 553 37.32 -8.06 -26.33
CA ASP A 553 36.96 -7.60 -27.67
C ASP A 553 35.44 -7.42 -27.84
N ALA A 554 34.63 -8.34 -27.30
CA ALA A 554 33.17 -8.23 -27.30
C ALA A 554 32.70 -7.03 -26.46
N THR A 555 33.27 -6.84 -25.27
CA THR A 555 32.95 -5.67 -24.43
C THR A 555 33.35 -4.37 -25.09
N SER A 556 34.50 -4.31 -25.76
CA SER A 556 34.97 -3.12 -26.48
C SER A 556 34.09 -2.76 -27.67
N LYS A 557 33.68 -3.74 -28.49
CA LYS A 557 32.76 -3.53 -29.61
C LYS A 557 31.38 -3.05 -29.17
N LEU A 558 30.86 -3.56 -28.06
CA LEU A 558 29.58 -3.11 -27.49
C LEU A 558 29.68 -1.70 -26.88
N LEU A 559 30.82 -1.35 -26.29
CA LEU A 559 31.11 0.00 -25.80
C LEU A 559 31.27 1.04 -26.92
N GLU A 560 31.71 0.64 -28.12
CA GLU A 560 31.78 1.53 -29.28
C GLU A 560 30.41 1.93 -29.82
N GLN A 561 29.40 1.06 -29.68
CA GLN A 561 28.03 1.33 -30.09
C GLN A 561 27.30 2.30 -29.13
N GLU A 562 27.76 2.45 -27.88
CA GLU A 562 27.20 3.35 -26.88
C GLU A 562 28.27 4.31 -26.30
N PRO A 563 28.54 5.45 -26.96
CA PRO A 563 29.65 6.37 -26.60
C PRO A 563 29.55 6.97 -25.20
N LEU A 564 28.37 6.93 -24.57
CA LEU A 564 28.13 7.43 -23.21
C LEU A 564 28.69 6.51 -22.10
N LEU A 565 29.09 5.28 -22.44
CA LEU A 565 29.56 4.27 -21.48
C LEU A 565 31.09 4.07 -21.50
N LYS A 566 31.83 4.69 -22.43
CA LYS A 566 33.27 4.47 -22.64
C LYS A 566 34.14 4.67 -21.41
N ASP A 567 33.77 5.58 -20.51
CA ASP A 567 34.57 5.93 -19.31
C ASP A 567 34.03 5.32 -18.01
N LYS A 568 32.97 4.50 -18.06
CA LYS A 568 32.27 4.01 -16.85
C LYS A 568 32.47 2.52 -16.59
N ASN A 569 32.53 2.16 -15.32
CA ASN A 569 32.85 0.80 -14.91
C ASN A 569 31.60 -0.09 -14.92
N ILE A 570 31.45 -0.92 -15.96
CA ILE A 570 30.27 -1.78 -16.15
C ILE A 570 30.26 -2.90 -15.10
N ASN A 571 29.51 -2.69 -14.02
CA ASN A 571 29.28 -3.70 -13.00
C ASN A 571 27.83 -3.68 -12.48
N SER A 572 27.39 -4.81 -11.91
CA SER A 572 26.02 -4.96 -11.39
C SER A 572 25.69 -3.99 -10.25
N LYS A 573 26.67 -3.54 -9.47
CA LYS A 573 26.47 -2.56 -8.39
C LYS A 573 26.17 -1.16 -8.94
N GLU A 574 26.83 -0.76 -10.02
CA GLU A 574 26.57 0.51 -10.71
C GLU A 574 25.17 0.52 -11.31
N VAL A 575 24.73 -0.57 -11.95
CA VAL A 575 23.34 -0.71 -12.43
C VAL A 575 22.34 -0.49 -11.29
N GLY A 576 22.56 -1.14 -10.14
CA GLY A 576 21.72 -0.94 -8.96
C GLY A 576 21.76 0.50 -8.43
N SER A 577 22.88 1.21 -8.59
CA SER A 577 22.98 2.62 -8.22
C SER A 577 22.15 3.53 -9.15
N TYR A 578 22.15 3.27 -10.47
CA TYR A 578 21.32 3.99 -11.43
C TYR A 578 19.83 3.70 -11.20
N ASP A 579 19.46 2.45 -10.91
CA ASP A 579 18.08 2.09 -10.57
C ASP A 579 17.59 2.81 -9.31
N ARG A 580 18.43 2.91 -8.27
CA ARG A 580 18.11 3.71 -7.07
C ARG A 580 17.95 5.19 -7.39
N ARG A 581 18.82 5.77 -8.23
CA ARG A 581 18.68 7.16 -8.70
C ARG A 581 17.36 7.36 -9.45
N VAL A 582 17.00 6.46 -10.36
CA VAL A 582 15.73 6.50 -11.10
C VAL A 582 14.54 6.47 -10.14
N GLN A 583 14.56 5.61 -9.11
CA GLN A 583 13.50 5.55 -8.10
C GLN A 583 13.41 6.84 -7.28
N ASN A 584 14.54 7.42 -6.88
CA ASN A 584 14.60 8.69 -6.15
C ASN A 584 14.06 9.85 -6.99
N ILE A 585 14.48 9.95 -8.26
CA ILE A 585 13.98 10.96 -9.20
C ILE A 585 12.47 10.77 -9.41
N GLN A 586 11.98 9.53 -9.52
CA GLN A 586 10.56 9.27 -9.64
C GLN A 586 9.77 9.72 -8.39
N LYS A 587 10.34 9.59 -7.19
CA LYS A 587 9.75 10.11 -5.95
C LYS A 587 9.71 11.64 -5.96
N ALA A 588 10.80 12.29 -6.37
CA ALA A 588 10.87 13.74 -6.51
C ALA A 588 9.87 14.27 -7.57
N LEU A 589 9.77 13.63 -8.73
CA LEU A 589 8.81 13.97 -9.79
C LEU A 589 7.36 13.88 -9.29
N ARG A 590 7.01 12.86 -8.50
CA ARG A 590 5.67 12.78 -7.90
C ARG A 590 5.38 13.96 -6.98
N GLN A 591 6.34 14.37 -6.15
CA GLN A 591 6.19 15.52 -5.27
C GLN A 591 6.02 16.82 -6.06
N ARG A 592 6.89 17.07 -7.04
CA ARG A 592 6.86 18.29 -7.88
C ARG A 592 5.61 18.37 -8.75
N ARG A 593 5.14 17.26 -9.32
CA ARG A 593 3.85 17.22 -10.04
C ARG A 593 2.68 17.51 -9.10
N GLY A 594 2.74 17.06 -7.85
CA GLY A 594 1.77 17.43 -6.82
C GLY A 594 1.72 18.94 -6.55
N GLU A 595 2.90 19.58 -6.41
CA GLU A 595 3.02 21.05 -6.29
C GLU A 595 2.49 21.77 -7.53
N MET A 596 2.80 21.28 -8.74
CA MET A 596 2.29 21.83 -10.00
C MET A 596 0.76 21.77 -10.07
N HIS A 597 0.17 20.66 -9.62
CA HIS A 597 -1.28 20.54 -9.55
C HIS A 597 -1.90 21.54 -8.55
N LYS A 598 -1.25 21.80 -7.41
CA LYS A 598 -1.70 22.84 -6.46
C LYS A 598 -1.69 24.23 -7.09
N LEU A 599 -0.58 24.62 -7.72
CA LEU A 599 -0.46 25.92 -8.37
C LEU A 599 -1.45 26.09 -9.54
N ARG A 600 -1.63 25.06 -10.38
CA ARG A 600 -2.63 25.08 -11.47
C ARG A 600 -4.05 25.28 -10.95
N ARG A 601 -4.39 24.68 -9.80
CA ARG A 601 -5.70 24.86 -9.18
C ARG A 601 -5.86 26.26 -8.59
N GLU A 602 -4.85 26.76 -7.89
CA GLU A 602 -4.88 28.11 -7.34
C GLU A 602 -5.02 29.16 -8.44
N ALA A 603 -4.24 29.03 -9.52
CA ALA A 603 -4.37 29.89 -10.70
C ALA A 603 -5.79 29.81 -11.31
N GLY A 604 -6.35 28.60 -11.42
CA GLY A 604 -7.73 28.40 -11.89
C GLY A 604 -8.79 29.00 -10.96
N ARG A 605 -8.58 28.93 -9.64
CA ARG A 605 -9.44 29.50 -8.60
C ARG A 605 -9.43 31.03 -8.66
N LEU A 606 -8.25 31.64 -8.70
CA LEU A 606 -8.07 33.09 -8.82
C LEU A 606 -8.67 33.62 -10.14
N ASP A 607 -8.44 32.92 -11.26
CA ASP A 607 -9.02 33.29 -12.56
C ASP A 607 -10.57 33.17 -12.56
N ALA A 608 -11.12 32.12 -11.94
CA ALA A 608 -12.57 31.97 -11.79
C ALA A 608 -13.19 33.07 -10.91
N TRP A 609 -12.52 33.49 -9.84
CA TRP A 609 -12.96 34.60 -8.99
C TRP A 609 -12.97 35.93 -9.74
N LEU A 610 -11.90 36.24 -10.50
CA LEU A 610 -11.82 37.44 -11.32
C LEU A 610 -12.95 37.48 -12.35
N ARG A 611 -13.26 36.36 -13.02
CA ARG A 611 -14.39 36.26 -13.96
C ARG A 611 -15.76 36.50 -13.30
N LYS A 612 -15.93 36.03 -12.05
CA LYS A 612 -17.17 36.21 -11.29
C LYS A 612 -17.37 37.67 -10.86
N LYS A 613 -16.29 38.37 -10.50
CA LYS A 613 -16.31 39.78 -10.09
C LYS A 613 -16.41 40.74 -11.28
N SER A 614 -15.87 40.38 -12.44
CA SER A 614 -15.92 41.18 -13.67
C SER A 614 -17.27 41.12 -14.39
N ASN A 615 -18.17 40.18 -14.05
CA ASN A 615 -19.45 40.04 -14.76
C ASN A 615 -20.62 39.68 -13.82
N PRO A 616 -21.22 40.66 -13.12
CA PRO A 616 -22.34 40.42 -12.20
C PRO A 616 -23.67 40.12 -12.91
N GLN A 617 -23.81 40.40 -14.21
CA GLN A 617 -25.05 40.27 -14.97
C GLN A 617 -24.84 39.51 -16.28
N GLN A 618 -24.89 38.17 -16.21
CA GLN A 618 -25.48 37.34 -17.28
C GLN A 618 -25.72 35.93 -16.75
N GLY A 619 -26.82 35.77 -16.01
CA GLY A 619 -27.52 34.50 -15.99
C GLY A 619 -28.06 34.23 -17.40
N ASN A 620 -27.82 33.02 -17.88
CA ASN A 620 -28.34 32.48 -19.14
C ASN A 620 -28.00 33.25 -20.43
N ARG A 621 -27.01 32.75 -21.19
CA ARG A 621 -27.15 32.57 -22.64
C ARG A 621 -26.07 31.65 -23.23
N ASN A 622 -26.56 30.59 -23.85
CA ASN A 622 -25.99 29.80 -24.93
C ASN A 622 -24.55 29.27 -24.82
N ARG A 623 -24.48 27.93 -24.71
CA ARG A 623 -23.45 27.11 -25.35
C ARG A 623 -23.44 27.38 -26.86
N GLY A 624 -22.74 28.44 -27.26
CA GLY A 624 -22.40 28.72 -28.65
C GLY A 624 -21.39 27.68 -29.14
N LYS A 625 -21.82 26.90 -30.13
CA LYS A 625 -21.00 26.03 -30.98
C LYS A 625 -19.55 26.51 -31.10
N ARG A 626 -18.60 25.66 -30.73
CA ARG A 626 -17.21 25.75 -31.23
C ARG A 626 -17.27 25.62 -32.75
N LYS A 627 -17.25 26.76 -33.45
CA LYS A 627 -16.96 26.82 -34.89
C LYS A 627 -15.54 26.29 -35.06
N GLY A 628 -15.42 25.23 -35.85
CA GLY A 628 -14.15 24.79 -36.41
C GLY A 628 -13.57 25.90 -37.28
N GLY A 629 -12.51 26.54 -36.80
CA GLY A 629 -11.64 27.40 -37.58
C GLY A 629 -10.29 26.73 -37.68
N LYS A 630 -10.06 25.99 -38.78
CA LYS A 630 -8.72 25.63 -39.25
C LYS A 630 -8.00 26.93 -39.61
N GLY A 631 -7.28 27.49 -38.65
CA GLY A 631 -6.25 28.50 -38.89
C GLY A 631 -4.92 27.79 -39.07
N ASN A 632 -4.51 27.59 -40.32
CA ASN A 632 -3.23 27.02 -40.70
C ASN A 632 -2.12 28.01 -40.30
N ARG A 633 -1.52 27.84 -39.11
CA ARG A 633 -0.19 28.36 -38.83
C ARG A 633 0.79 27.24 -39.13
N LYS A 634 1.59 27.42 -40.18
CA LYS A 634 2.76 26.58 -40.48
C LYS A 634 3.65 26.56 -39.24
N GLN A 635 3.64 25.44 -38.52
CA GLN A 635 4.75 25.04 -37.67
C GLN A 635 5.78 24.42 -38.59
N GLU A 636 6.91 25.09 -38.75
CA GLU A 636 8.09 24.50 -39.37
C GLU A 636 8.48 23.26 -38.57
N SER A 637 8.57 22.14 -39.28
CA SER A 637 9.07 20.88 -38.76
C SER A 637 10.55 21.04 -38.41
N SER A 638 10.86 21.17 -37.13
CA SER A 638 12.19 20.84 -36.63
C SER A 638 12.31 19.32 -36.62
N GLY A 639 12.95 18.79 -37.66
CA GLY A 639 13.47 17.42 -37.67
C GLY A 639 14.54 17.23 -36.58
N PRO A 640 14.99 15.99 -36.36
CA PRO A 640 15.95 15.69 -35.32
C PRO A 640 17.26 16.46 -35.57
N MET A 641 17.68 17.25 -34.58
CA MET A 641 18.94 17.98 -34.55
C MET A 641 20.09 17.01 -34.87
N THR A 642 20.79 17.26 -35.97
CA THR A 642 22.00 16.52 -36.34
C THR A 642 23.18 17.06 -35.52
N LEU A 643 24.17 16.21 -35.27
CA LEU A 643 25.34 16.46 -34.42
C LEU A 643 26.28 17.62 -34.87
N GLY A 644 25.90 18.41 -35.87
CA GLY A 644 26.69 19.56 -36.35
C GLY A 644 26.52 20.83 -35.51
N ASP A 645 25.37 21.04 -34.89
CA ASP A 645 25.03 22.35 -34.28
C ASP A 645 25.51 22.51 -32.83
N ILE A 646 26.07 21.45 -32.24
CA ILE A 646 26.74 21.50 -30.92
C ILE A 646 28.20 21.97 -31.05
N SER A 647 28.78 21.95 -32.26
CA SER A 647 30.18 22.32 -32.49
C SER A 647 30.44 23.84 -32.43
N GLY A 648 29.41 24.68 -32.57
CA GLY A 648 29.55 26.15 -32.55
C GLY A 648 29.61 26.77 -31.15
N LEU A 649 29.11 26.07 -30.12
CA LEU A 649 29.00 26.59 -28.75
C LEU A 649 30.19 26.25 -27.85
N LEU A 650 31.14 25.45 -28.33
CA LEU A 650 32.34 25.03 -27.58
C LEU A 650 33.65 25.66 -28.10
N SER A 651 33.58 26.57 -29.09
CA SER A 651 34.75 27.22 -29.69
C SER A 651 35.28 28.46 -28.92
N GLY A 652 34.81 28.72 -27.70
CA GLY A 652 35.08 29.97 -26.98
C GLY A 652 36.17 29.96 -25.92
N MET A 653 36.89 28.85 -25.68
CA MET A 653 37.90 28.79 -24.62
C MET A 653 39.14 28.01 -25.08
N SER A 654 40.05 28.72 -25.73
CA SER A 654 41.40 28.27 -26.02
C SER A 654 42.28 28.28 -24.77
N SER A 655 43.02 27.20 -24.56
CA SER A 655 44.44 27.27 -24.18
C SER A 655 45.10 25.92 -24.43
N GLU A 656 46.02 25.89 -25.39
CA GLU A 656 47.02 24.82 -25.45
C GLU A 656 47.84 24.82 -24.15
N PRO A 657 48.26 23.63 -23.69
CA PRO A 657 49.69 23.40 -23.77
C PRO A 657 50.08 21.98 -24.20
N SER A 658 51.04 21.95 -25.10
CA SER A 658 52.19 21.03 -25.17
C SER A 658 51.94 19.53 -25.10
N ALA A 659 52.30 18.87 -26.21
CA ALA A 659 52.52 17.45 -26.33
C ALA A 659 53.29 16.85 -25.13
N LYS A 660 52.59 16.04 -24.32
CA LYS A 660 53.20 15.08 -23.41
C LYS A 660 52.60 13.70 -23.63
N ARG A 661 53.45 12.84 -24.20
CA ARG A 661 53.48 11.36 -24.13
C ARG A 661 52.19 10.70 -23.64
N THR A 662 51.56 9.97 -24.55
CA THR A 662 50.64 8.88 -24.26
C THR A 662 51.21 8.01 -23.12
N ARG A 663 50.64 8.17 -21.92
CA ARG A 663 50.83 7.20 -20.84
C ARG A 663 50.16 5.92 -21.30
N LYS A 664 50.98 4.95 -21.74
CA LYS A 664 50.62 3.54 -21.75
C LYS A 664 49.99 3.24 -20.40
N VAL A 665 48.69 2.99 -20.38
CA VAL A 665 48.02 2.39 -19.24
C VAL A 665 48.67 1.03 -19.07
N SER A 666 49.61 0.92 -18.14
CA SER A 666 50.08 -0.38 -17.70
C SER A 666 48.87 -1.04 -17.07
N SER A 667 48.22 -1.95 -17.79
CA SER A 667 47.38 -2.95 -17.17
C SER A 667 48.27 -3.64 -16.15
N LYS A 668 48.08 -3.30 -14.87
CA LYS A 668 48.70 -4.02 -13.78
C LYS A 668 48.21 -5.45 -13.94
N LYS A 669 49.12 -6.27 -14.44
CA LYS A 669 49.13 -7.73 -14.58
C LYS A 669 48.90 -8.35 -13.19
N ALA A 670 47.71 -8.15 -12.64
CA ALA A 670 47.31 -8.59 -11.31
C ALA A 670 46.54 -9.90 -11.49
N GLY A 671 47.27 -11.02 -11.56
CA GLY A 671 46.66 -12.34 -11.57
C GLY A 671 47.59 -13.50 -11.93
N MET A 672 48.68 -13.27 -12.68
CA MET A 672 49.55 -14.36 -13.17
C MET A 672 51.00 -14.29 -12.66
N ARG A 673 51.25 -13.71 -11.49
CA ARG A 673 52.54 -13.89 -10.81
C ARG A 673 52.46 -15.17 -9.96
N LYS A 674 53.00 -16.27 -10.52
CA LYS A 674 53.11 -17.64 -9.99
C LYS A 674 52.21 -18.68 -10.67
N MET A 675 52.35 -18.86 -11.99
CA MET A 675 52.26 -20.22 -12.52
C MET A 675 53.69 -20.60 -12.86
N GLY A 676 54.31 -21.41 -11.98
CA GLY A 676 55.68 -21.88 -12.17
C GLY A 676 55.83 -22.56 -13.52
N ASN A 677 57.04 -22.52 -14.09
CA ASN A 677 57.37 -23.24 -15.31
C ASN A 677 56.86 -24.69 -15.21
N LEU A 678 55.75 -25.00 -15.88
CA LEU A 678 55.20 -26.34 -16.04
C LEU A 678 56.08 -27.07 -17.07
N SER A 679 57.32 -27.36 -16.70
CA SER A 679 58.20 -28.25 -17.47
C SER A 679 58.00 -29.68 -16.97
N ALA A 680 57.91 -30.62 -17.90
CA ALA A 680 57.87 -32.05 -17.60
C ALA A 680 59.27 -32.49 -17.16
N HIS A 681 59.62 -32.23 -15.90
CA HIS A 681 60.87 -32.69 -15.31
C HIS A 681 60.65 -34.01 -14.56
N ARG A 682 61.55 -34.98 -14.73
CA ARG A 682 61.45 -36.32 -14.12
C ARG A 682 61.58 -36.35 -12.59
N GLY A 683 61.80 -35.21 -11.95
CA GLY A 683 62.12 -35.13 -10.53
C GLY A 683 63.55 -35.59 -10.28
N SER A 684 64.17 -35.06 -9.23
CA SER A 684 65.50 -35.46 -8.79
C SER A 684 65.42 -36.80 -8.05
N ARG A 685 66.10 -37.82 -8.55
CA ARG A 685 66.28 -39.08 -7.80
C ARG A 685 67.27 -38.89 -6.66
N GLY A 686 67.04 -39.59 -5.54
CA GLY A 686 67.92 -39.51 -4.38
C GLY A 686 69.36 -39.88 -4.75
N GLN A 687 70.34 -39.08 -4.33
CA GLN A 687 71.75 -39.48 -4.42
C GLN A 687 72.05 -40.48 -3.31
N LEU A 688 72.72 -41.58 -3.66
CA LEU A 688 73.33 -42.50 -2.68
C LEU A 688 74.31 -41.71 -1.81
N LYS A 689 73.89 -41.34 -0.60
CA LYS A 689 74.84 -41.06 0.47
C LYS A 689 75.36 -42.42 0.92
N LYS A 690 76.65 -42.70 0.69
CA LYS A 690 77.35 -43.77 1.40
C LYS A 690 77.05 -43.56 2.89
N LYS A 691 76.24 -44.45 3.48
CA LYS A 691 76.26 -44.65 4.93
C LYS A 691 77.48 -45.50 5.20
N ASP A 692 78.34 -45.01 6.08
CA ASP A 692 79.48 -45.76 6.65
C ASP A 692 79.01 -47.05 7.32
#